data_AF-A0A7R8VQY1-F1
#
_entry.id   AF-A0A7R8VQY1-F1
#
_cell.length_a   1.000
_cell.length_b   1.000
_cell.length_c   1.000
_cell.angle_alpha   90.00
_cell.angle_beta   90.00
_cell.angle_gamma   90.00
#
_symmetry.space_group_name_H-M   'P 1'
#
loop_
_entity.id
_entity.type
_entity.pdbx_description
1 polymer ?
#
loop_
_entity_poly.entity_id
_entity_poly.type
_entity_poly.pdbx_seq_one_letter_code
_entity_poly.pdbx_strand_id
1 'polypeptide(L)'
;MGFLEVISSSQQVLRPLACWPLGWLLLCVLFEEDGGQLPVDTLDVHQALFKCLIRRSLIRRGDVNIVASTSPDLPGHCKKMLAEFGKLALACVKEERFVYTDAEIRSHCRGGGLEVAELGFLTRGLNFGRSHNQKKRADYFTPLVRTFAEFLAAYYISSVVHYANILRRELEDLPGLSSIGGGSSFLTDNSTVLILRFLMGLLGRKGHLVFNQLCPLDFPTRTTFMLLQAAGPSESNVAAVCRLLGASSSGGGCVGVGGGGGGPGNGSKLAVPLVHTAPLELEGWSHVLRSESCSLEALELVFQFDKGADCEELLDAFFSSLSCNDSVRLVRISSLLGHEFTTTEVARLAGYVKMTLPKSRLHTFELVITCLEDSAHDKFQSLVDALCEGLELDPSPSLSKLVLDLNLGTSQVVQLCSSLQKAPQVTFLHLPHLGCGRDGLRAIANLIRCRPLVALNLAGSWGMRREDPPSSSGVSVGSGSGSSGVSTLQHLAKQPSLTSNISPKATSSYYFSSLPRGMMGGYNSLNRPATLPRQPLQNLLSDGYGTGGGGGDSKRNSDSVLFQRLFHPLPACDSTAHAGSGFHDVFEAARDPACKLRSLNVSKCLLGAEDALCLGETVRRSECLDALRLEGGTRLGEVLPVLLGLADNTSLQLLDLGSQRLVLEDGPTQLVCQSLAKNTSLRLLSLEGWTFRIEERQSYGQASSNCKLEVVEQQNTAYYKCRNTWPDEIVKCALNKA
;
A
#
# COMPACT_ATOMS: atom_id res chain seq x y z
N MET A 1 -1.45 5.87 -46.51
CA MET A 1 -1.32 4.76 -45.56
C MET A 1 -2.14 3.60 -46.13
N GLY A 2 -1.58 2.39 -46.23
CA GLY A 2 -2.32 1.23 -46.77
C GLY A 2 -3.34 0.66 -45.78
N PHE A 3 -4.41 0.01 -46.25
CA PHE A 3 -5.44 -0.59 -45.37
C PHE A 3 -4.87 -1.50 -44.26
N LEU A 4 -3.90 -2.36 -44.62
CA LEU A 4 -3.25 -3.26 -43.67
C LEU A 4 -2.40 -2.52 -42.63
N GLU A 5 -1.83 -1.37 -42.99
CA GLU A 5 -1.00 -0.52 -42.13
C GLU A 5 -1.87 0.20 -41.07
N VAL A 6 -3.10 0.60 -41.46
CA VAL A 6 -4.10 1.15 -40.54
C VAL A 6 -4.60 0.08 -39.56
N ILE A 7 -4.82 -1.15 -40.02
CA ILE A 7 -5.22 -2.25 -39.14
C ILE A 7 -4.10 -2.65 -38.18
N SER A 8 -2.84 -2.66 -38.64
CA SER A 8 -1.71 -3.00 -37.77
C SER A 8 -1.43 -1.95 -36.70
N SER A 9 -1.69 -0.67 -36.99
CA SER A 9 -1.53 0.42 -36.01
C SER A 9 -2.63 0.45 -34.94
N SER A 10 -3.85 -0.02 -35.24
CA SER A 10 -4.99 -0.04 -34.30
C SER A 10 -5.42 -1.45 -33.89
N GLN A 11 -4.45 -2.34 -33.67
CA GLN A 11 -4.70 -3.76 -33.48
C GLN A 11 -5.60 -4.07 -32.28
N GLN A 12 -5.53 -3.30 -31.18
CA GLN A 12 -6.36 -3.58 -30.00
C GLN A 12 -7.86 -3.38 -30.25
N VAL A 13 -8.24 -2.42 -31.11
CA VAL A 13 -9.64 -2.05 -31.36
C VAL A 13 -10.21 -2.76 -32.56
N LEU A 14 -9.42 -2.96 -33.62
CA LEU A 14 -9.90 -3.53 -34.88
C LEU A 14 -9.77 -5.07 -34.95
N ARG A 15 -8.87 -5.67 -34.16
CA ARG A 15 -8.66 -7.14 -34.15
C ARG A 15 -9.90 -7.96 -33.81
N PRO A 16 -10.77 -7.57 -32.84
CA PRO A 16 -11.99 -8.33 -32.57
C PRO A 16 -12.90 -8.51 -33.80
N LEU A 17 -12.95 -7.49 -34.67
CA LEU A 17 -13.68 -7.56 -35.95
C LEU A 17 -12.89 -8.37 -36.99
N ALA A 18 -11.57 -8.17 -37.07
CA ALA A 18 -10.68 -8.88 -37.99
C ALA A 18 -10.48 -10.38 -37.67
N CYS A 19 -11.11 -10.92 -36.63
CA CYS A 19 -11.08 -12.37 -36.35
C CYS A 19 -11.97 -13.20 -37.28
N TRP A 20 -12.84 -12.57 -38.09
CA TRP A 20 -13.81 -13.27 -38.94
C TRP A 20 -13.84 -12.66 -40.36
N PRO A 21 -14.06 -13.47 -41.43
CA PRO A 21 -14.10 -12.96 -42.80
C PRO A 21 -15.10 -11.81 -43.01
N LEU A 22 -16.24 -11.87 -42.31
CA LEU A 22 -17.28 -10.84 -42.38
C LEU A 22 -16.86 -9.53 -41.71
N GLY A 23 -16.09 -9.60 -40.62
CA GLY A 23 -15.56 -8.40 -39.98
C GLY A 23 -14.45 -7.73 -40.80
N TRP A 24 -13.64 -8.50 -41.53
CA TRP A 24 -12.74 -7.95 -42.56
C TRP A 24 -13.51 -7.18 -43.63
N LEU A 25 -14.60 -7.76 -44.14
CA LEU A 25 -15.44 -7.09 -45.14
C LEU A 25 -16.03 -5.79 -44.59
N LEU A 26 -16.52 -5.79 -43.34
CA LEU A 26 -17.05 -4.57 -42.69
C LEU A 26 -15.97 -3.48 -42.59
N LEU A 27 -14.74 -3.84 -42.22
CA LEU A 27 -13.62 -2.89 -42.16
C LEU A 27 -13.23 -2.37 -43.54
N CYS A 28 -13.23 -3.21 -44.59
CA CYS A 28 -12.98 -2.75 -45.96
C CYS A 28 -14.05 -1.75 -46.42
N VAL A 29 -15.32 -2.04 -46.17
CA VAL A 29 -16.44 -1.15 -46.53
C VAL A 29 -16.32 0.18 -45.77
N LEU A 30 -15.97 0.13 -44.49
CA LEU A 30 -15.80 1.34 -43.69
C LEU A 30 -14.61 2.19 -44.18
N PHE A 31 -13.49 1.54 -44.53
CA PHE A 31 -12.31 2.21 -45.08
C PHE A 31 -12.59 2.90 -46.42
N GLU A 32 -13.40 2.29 -47.28
CA GLU A 32 -13.83 2.89 -48.55
C GLU A 32 -14.76 4.11 -48.32
N GLU A 33 -15.68 4.04 -47.37
CA GLU A 33 -16.64 5.13 -47.11
C GLU A 33 -16.01 6.33 -46.37
N ASP A 34 -15.08 6.10 -45.46
CA ASP A 34 -14.41 7.16 -44.68
C ASP A 34 -13.09 7.65 -45.32
N GLY A 35 -12.92 7.45 -46.63
CA GLY A 35 -11.83 8.04 -47.40
C GLY A 35 -10.43 7.52 -47.03
N GLY A 36 -10.34 6.26 -46.61
CA GLY A 36 -9.07 5.61 -46.25
C GLY A 36 -8.63 5.79 -44.80
N GLN A 37 -9.56 6.14 -43.90
CA GLN A 37 -9.33 6.22 -42.45
C GLN A 37 -10.24 5.21 -41.73
N LEU A 38 -9.78 4.67 -40.60
CA LEU A 38 -10.60 3.84 -39.70
C LEU A 38 -10.61 4.46 -38.31
N PRO A 39 -11.73 4.38 -37.58
CA PRO A 39 -11.78 4.89 -36.21
C PRO A 39 -10.86 4.09 -35.28
N VAL A 40 -10.32 4.79 -34.28
CA VAL A 40 -9.35 4.25 -33.32
C VAL A 40 -9.94 3.90 -31.96
N ASP A 41 -11.17 4.33 -31.66
CA ASP A 41 -11.93 3.91 -30.47
C ASP A 41 -13.05 2.92 -30.82
N THR A 42 -13.35 2.01 -29.90
CA THR A 42 -14.35 0.97 -30.11
C THR A 42 -15.75 1.56 -30.34
N LEU A 43 -16.14 2.61 -29.62
CA LEU A 43 -17.44 3.27 -29.82
C LEU A 43 -17.54 3.87 -31.22
N ASP A 44 -16.50 4.58 -31.65
CA ASP A 44 -16.49 5.24 -32.96
C ASP A 44 -16.57 4.22 -34.10
N VAL A 45 -15.87 3.09 -33.99
CA VAL A 45 -16.00 1.97 -34.95
C VAL A 45 -17.45 1.51 -35.03
N HIS A 46 -18.12 1.29 -33.90
CA HIS A 46 -19.52 0.85 -33.91
C HIS A 46 -20.45 1.93 -34.50
N GLN A 47 -20.29 3.19 -34.11
CA GLN A 47 -21.08 4.28 -34.67
C GLN A 47 -20.90 4.41 -36.18
N ALA A 48 -19.67 4.32 -36.67
CA ALA A 48 -19.35 4.43 -38.09
C ALA A 48 -19.90 3.23 -38.89
N LEU A 49 -19.78 2.00 -38.36
CA LEU A 49 -20.38 0.81 -38.95
C LEU A 49 -21.91 0.90 -39.05
N PHE A 50 -22.60 1.31 -37.98
CA PHE A 50 -24.05 1.49 -38.02
C PHE A 50 -24.47 2.58 -39.02
N LYS A 51 -23.75 3.70 -39.06
CA LYS A 51 -23.98 4.77 -40.06
C LYS A 51 -23.82 4.24 -41.48
N CYS A 52 -22.72 3.57 -41.76
CA CYS A 52 -22.41 2.95 -43.05
C CYS A 52 -23.49 1.96 -43.50
N LEU A 53 -23.78 0.94 -42.68
CA LEU A 53 -24.74 -0.12 -43.01
C LEU A 53 -26.14 0.42 -43.29
N ILE A 54 -26.60 1.37 -42.46
CA ILE A 54 -27.92 1.98 -42.60
C ILE A 54 -27.99 2.84 -43.86
N ARG A 55 -26.97 3.68 -44.13
CA ARG A 55 -26.91 4.48 -45.36
C ARG A 55 -26.97 3.61 -46.61
N ARG A 56 -26.14 2.56 -46.68
CA ARG A 56 -26.15 1.62 -47.80
C ARG A 56 -27.49 0.91 -47.96
N SER A 57 -28.15 0.56 -46.84
CA SER A 57 -29.49 -0.05 -46.89
C SER A 57 -30.52 0.91 -47.46
N LEU A 58 -30.52 2.17 -47.03
CA LEU A 58 -31.50 3.17 -47.47
C LEU A 58 -31.28 3.59 -48.93
N ILE A 59 -30.02 3.72 -49.38
CA ILE A 59 -29.69 3.92 -50.80
C ILE A 59 -30.22 2.75 -51.65
N ARG A 60 -30.02 1.50 -51.20
CA ARG A 60 -30.56 0.33 -51.90
C ARG A 60 -32.08 0.31 -51.99
N ARG A 61 -32.78 0.89 -51.00
CA ARG A 61 -34.25 1.01 -51.00
C ARG A 61 -34.77 2.21 -51.80
N GLY A 62 -33.88 3.03 -52.37
CA GLY A 62 -34.25 4.18 -53.19
C GLY A 62 -34.69 5.41 -52.38
N ASP A 63 -34.27 5.55 -51.13
CA ASP A 63 -34.59 6.72 -50.31
C ASP A 63 -33.78 7.95 -50.76
N VAL A 64 -34.40 8.77 -51.61
CA VAL A 64 -33.78 9.90 -52.34
C VAL A 64 -33.30 11.02 -51.41
N ASN A 65 -33.91 11.15 -50.22
CA ASN A 65 -33.58 12.21 -49.26
C ASN A 65 -32.16 12.09 -48.65
N ILE A 66 -31.55 10.90 -48.71
CA ILE A 66 -30.21 10.65 -48.15
C ILE A 66 -29.11 10.92 -49.17
N VAL A 67 -29.41 10.74 -50.46
CA VAL A 67 -28.48 11.05 -51.56
C VAL A 67 -28.22 12.56 -51.67
N ALA A 68 -29.20 13.38 -51.27
CA ALA A 68 -29.11 14.84 -51.28
C ALA A 68 -28.50 15.45 -50.00
N SER A 69 -28.50 14.73 -48.88
CA SER A 69 -27.97 15.25 -47.61
C SER A 69 -26.51 14.84 -47.41
N THR A 70 -25.60 15.80 -47.39
CA THR A 70 -24.23 15.62 -46.87
C THR A 70 -24.18 15.46 -45.34
N SER A 71 -25.33 15.29 -44.68
CA SER A 71 -25.38 15.26 -43.22
C SER A 71 -24.74 13.97 -42.68
N PRO A 72 -23.79 14.08 -41.75
CA PRO A 72 -23.08 12.93 -41.17
C PRO A 72 -23.96 12.08 -40.24
N ASP A 73 -25.25 12.41 -40.10
CA ASP A 73 -26.14 11.91 -39.06
C ASP A 73 -27.26 10.99 -39.59
N LEU A 74 -27.67 10.03 -38.77
CA LEU A 74 -28.77 9.10 -39.10
C LEU A 74 -30.13 9.81 -39.11
N PRO A 75 -31.05 9.45 -40.04
CA PRO A 75 -32.43 9.95 -40.03
C PRO A 75 -33.14 9.65 -38.69
N GLY A 76 -34.03 10.56 -38.26
CA GLY A 76 -34.73 10.44 -36.97
C GLY A 76 -35.57 9.17 -36.83
N HIS A 77 -36.19 8.69 -37.92
CA HIS A 77 -36.95 7.44 -37.91
C HIS A 77 -36.04 6.22 -37.69
N CYS A 78 -34.84 6.19 -38.29
CA CYS A 78 -33.84 5.16 -38.03
C CYS A 78 -33.37 5.19 -36.57
N LYS A 79 -33.08 6.39 -36.04
CA LYS A 79 -32.66 6.56 -34.63
C LYS A 79 -33.70 5.97 -33.67
N LYS A 80 -34.99 6.23 -33.91
CA LYS A 80 -36.09 5.64 -33.14
C LYS A 80 -36.17 4.11 -33.28
N MET A 81 -36.09 3.61 -34.51
CA MET A 81 -36.12 2.17 -34.79
C MET A 81 -34.97 1.41 -34.10
N LEU A 82 -33.76 1.98 -34.13
CA LEU A 82 -32.60 1.43 -33.43
C LEU A 82 -32.78 1.42 -31.91
N ALA A 83 -33.37 2.47 -31.33
CA ALA A 83 -33.66 2.50 -29.89
C ALA A 83 -34.71 1.46 -29.48
N GLU A 84 -35.77 1.28 -30.28
CA GLU A 84 -36.79 0.25 -30.03
C GLU A 84 -36.21 -1.17 -30.13
N PHE A 85 -35.39 -1.43 -31.16
CA PHE A 85 -34.68 -2.70 -31.26
C PHE A 85 -33.61 -2.86 -30.17
N GLY A 86 -32.95 -1.79 -29.77
CA GLY A 86 -31.99 -1.77 -28.67
C GLY A 86 -32.59 -2.19 -27.34
N LYS A 87 -33.87 -1.88 -27.10
CA LYS A 87 -34.61 -2.40 -25.94
C LYS A 87 -34.75 -3.92 -25.97
N LEU A 88 -35.07 -4.48 -27.14
CA LEU A 88 -35.13 -5.94 -27.34
C LEU A 88 -33.73 -6.56 -27.17
N ALA A 89 -32.70 -5.94 -27.76
CA ALA A 89 -31.32 -6.37 -27.61
C ALA A 89 -30.88 -6.40 -26.13
N LEU A 90 -31.20 -5.36 -25.36
CA LEU A 90 -30.91 -5.31 -23.93
C LEU A 90 -31.59 -6.45 -23.16
N ALA A 91 -32.87 -6.74 -23.45
CA ALA A 91 -33.58 -7.85 -22.82
C ALA A 91 -32.93 -9.20 -23.13
N CYS A 92 -32.54 -9.44 -24.39
CA CYS A 92 -31.88 -10.68 -24.78
C CYS A 92 -30.46 -10.79 -24.20
N VAL A 93 -29.69 -9.70 -24.14
CA VAL A 93 -28.34 -9.69 -23.52
C VAL A 93 -28.41 -10.01 -22.03
N LYS A 94 -29.44 -9.53 -21.31
CA LYS A 94 -29.70 -9.89 -19.90
C LYS A 94 -29.95 -11.40 -19.73
N GLU A 95 -30.44 -12.09 -20.76
CA GLU A 95 -30.66 -13.54 -20.81
C GLU A 95 -29.48 -14.31 -21.43
N GLU A 96 -28.33 -13.67 -21.67
CA GLU A 96 -27.17 -14.22 -22.41
C GLU A 96 -27.54 -14.75 -23.82
N ARG A 97 -28.59 -14.20 -24.43
CA ARG A 97 -29.15 -14.62 -25.71
C ARG A 97 -28.90 -13.58 -26.80
N PHE A 98 -28.40 -14.03 -27.96
CA PHE A 98 -28.09 -13.18 -29.12
C PHE A 98 -28.84 -13.61 -30.38
N VAL A 99 -30.06 -14.12 -30.22
CA VAL A 99 -30.94 -14.60 -31.29
C VAL A 99 -32.32 -13.97 -31.12
N TYR A 100 -32.90 -13.48 -32.21
CA TYR A 100 -34.19 -12.82 -32.25
C TYR A 100 -35.13 -13.52 -33.23
N THR A 101 -36.41 -13.66 -32.88
CA THR A 101 -37.45 -14.21 -33.75
C THR A 101 -38.19 -13.10 -34.50
N ASP A 102 -38.79 -13.44 -35.64
CA ASP A 102 -39.70 -12.55 -36.39
C ASP A 102 -40.81 -11.97 -35.48
N ALA A 103 -41.37 -12.79 -34.58
CA ALA A 103 -42.42 -12.37 -33.65
C ALA A 103 -41.91 -11.34 -32.62
N GLU A 104 -40.73 -11.54 -32.04
CA GLU A 104 -40.12 -10.59 -31.10
C GLU A 104 -39.83 -9.24 -31.79
N ILE A 105 -39.25 -9.26 -32.99
CA ILE A 105 -38.95 -8.04 -33.75
C ILE A 105 -40.24 -7.25 -34.05
N ARG A 106 -41.29 -7.93 -34.54
CA ARG A 106 -42.58 -7.28 -34.86
C ARG A 106 -43.30 -6.75 -33.62
N SER A 107 -43.14 -7.40 -32.47
CA SER A 107 -43.79 -6.98 -31.23
C SER A 107 -43.09 -5.78 -30.58
N HIS A 108 -41.77 -5.66 -30.73
CA HIS A 108 -40.98 -4.61 -30.06
C HIS A 108 -40.73 -3.37 -30.92
N CYS A 109 -40.56 -3.51 -32.24
CA CYS A 109 -40.41 -2.38 -33.16
C CYS A 109 -41.79 -1.89 -33.62
N ARG A 110 -42.19 -0.68 -33.20
CA ARG A 110 -43.50 -0.10 -33.52
C ARG A 110 -43.56 0.23 -35.01
N GLY A 111 -44.49 -0.43 -35.71
CA GLY A 111 -44.64 -0.33 -37.18
C GLY A 111 -44.91 -1.67 -37.86
N GLY A 112 -44.77 -2.80 -37.14
CA GLY A 112 -45.18 -4.14 -37.61
C GLY A 112 -44.32 -4.74 -38.73
N GLY A 113 -43.35 -3.97 -39.24
CA GLY A 113 -42.45 -4.36 -40.32
C GLY A 113 -41.15 -5.00 -39.83
N LEU A 114 -40.50 -5.76 -40.72
CA LEU A 114 -39.18 -6.36 -40.50
C LEU A 114 -38.04 -5.43 -40.97
N GLU A 115 -38.32 -4.13 -41.06
CA GLU A 115 -37.42 -3.13 -41.66
C GLU A 115 -36.05 -3.08 -40.99
N VAL A 116 -36.01 -3.30 -39.67
CA VAL A 116 -34.78 -3.34 -38.86
C VAL A 116 -33.88 -4.50 -39.26
N ALA A 117 -34.44 -5.64 -39.67
CA ALA A 117 -33.69 -6.81 -40.12
C ALA A 117 -32.98 -6.58 -41.46
N GLU A 118 -33.51 -5.67 -42.27
CA GLU A 118 -32.92 -5.31 -43.58
C GLU A 118 -32.01 -4.07 -43.50
N LEU A 119 -31.74 -3.53 -42.32
CA LEU A 119 -30.71 -2.49 -42.11
C LEU A 119 -29.28 -3.02 -42.18
N GLY A 120 -29.12 -4.33 -42.33
CA GLY A 120 -27.84 -4.95 -42.68
C GLY A 120 -26.93 -5.30 -41.50
N PHE A 121 -27.34 -5.05 -40.25
CA PHE A 121 -26.59 -5.46 -39.06
C PHE A 121 -27.06 -6.80 -38.45
N LEU A 122 -28.14 -7.38 -39.00
CA LEU A 122 -28.65 -8.70 -38.67
C LEU A 122 -28.46 -9.67 -39.84
N THR A 123 -28.17 -10.92 -39.51
CA THR A 123 -28.14 -12.06 -40.43
C THR A 123 -29.36 -12.92 -40.18
N ARG A 124 -30.04 -13.34 -41.24
CA ARG A 124 -31.13 -14.30 -41.16
C ARG A 124 -30.54 -15.70 -41.19
N GLY A 125 -30.82 -16.49 -40.14
CA GLY A 125 -30.36 -17.86 -40.05
C GLY A 125 -30.92 -18.75 -41.17
N LEU A 126 -30.10 -19.70 -41.64
CA LEU A 126 -30.54 -20.71 -42.59
C LEU A 126 -31.27 -21.83 -41.84
N ASN A 127 -32.56 -22.01 -42.12
CA ASN A 127 -33.34 -23.14 -41.58
C ASN A 127 -32.97 -24.44 -42.33
N PHE A 128 -31.95 -25.15 -41.85
CA PHE A 128 -31.63 -26.48 -42.35
C PHE A 128 -32.61 -27.52 -41.77
N GLY A 129 -33.40 -28.15 -42.64
CA GLY A 129 -34.41 -29.14 -42.26
C GLY A 129 -35.79 -28.82 -42.83
N ARG A 130 -35.94 -28.95 -44.16
CA ARG A 130 -37.25 -28.96 -44.81
C ARG A 130 -37.80 -30.39 -44.79
N SER A 131 -38.76 -30.67 -43.92
CA SER A 131 -39.71 -31.76 -44.14
C SER A 131 -41.08 -31.14 -44.37
N HIS A 132 -41.78 -31.60 -45.40
CA HIS A 132 -43.01 -31.04 -45.97
C HIS A 132 -44.17 -30.87 -44.96
N ASN A 133 -44.06 -31.42 -43.75
CA ASN A 133 -45.14 -31.50 -42.77
C ASN A 133 -44.93 -30.71 -41.45
N GLN A 134 -43.94 -29.81 -41.34
CA GLN A 134 -43.85 -28.93 -40.17
C GLN A 134 -44.31 -27.50 -40.49
N LYS A 135 -45.28 -27.00 -39.70
CA LYS A 135 -45.76 -25.61 -39.69
C LYS A 135 -44.57 -24.64 -39.78
N LYS A 136 -44.70 -23.58 -40.59
CA LYS A 136 -43.75 -22.45 -40.75
C LYS A 136 -42.96 -22.21 -39.46
N ARG A 137 -41.71 -22.69 -39.40
CA ARG A 137 -40.80 -22.34 -38.29
C ARG A 137 -40.50 -20.85 -38.37
N ALA A 138 -40.46 -20.18 -37.22
CA ALA A 138 -40.12 -18.77 -37.13
C ALA A 138 -38.71 -18.53 -37.72
N ASP A 139 -38.55 -17.45 -38.47
CA ASP A 139 -37.23 -17.01 -38.90
C ASP A 139 -36.45 -16.45 -37.70
N TYR A 140 -35.18 -16.83 -37.61
CA TYR A 140 -34.27 -16.35 -36.58
C TYR A 140 -33.27 -15.35 -37.17
N PHE A 141 -32.97 -14.32 -36.40
CA PHE A 141 -32.04 -13.25 -36.73
C PHE A 141 -30.94 -13.19 -35.68
N THR A 142 -29.70 -13.05 -36.13
CA THR A 142 -28.52 -12.92 -35.27
C THR A 142 -27.72 -11.68 -35.64
N PRO A 143 -27.14 -10.95 -34.67
CA PRO A 143 -26.21 -9.86 -34.98
C PRO A 143 -25.05 -10.34 -35.84
N LEU A 144 -24.57 -9.51 -36.76
CA LEU A 144 -23.34 -9.78 -37.52
C LEU A 144 -22.13 -10.02 -36.60
N VAL A 145 -22.07 -9.22 -35.54
CA VAL A 145 -21.04 -9.28 -34.50
C VAL A 145 -21.75 -9.16 -33.16
N ARG A 146 -21.34 -9.96 -32.16
CA ARG A 146 -21.97 -9.95 -30.84
C ARG A 146 -22.14 -8.54 -30.28
N THR A 147 -21.03 -7.77 -30.28
CA THR A 147 -20.91 -6.40 -29.75
C THR A 147 -21.93 -5.39 -30.31
N PHE A 148 -22.57 -5.68 -31.45
CA PHE A 148 -23.65 -4.85 -31.97
C PHE A 148 -24.88 -4.88 -31.05
N ALA A 149 -25.17 -6.01 -30.40
CA ALA A 149 -26.26 -6.11 -29.43
C ALA A 149 -25.96 -5.26 -28.19
N GLU A 150 -24.74 -5.32 -27.64
CA GLU A 150 -24.30 -4.48 -26.52
C GLU A 150 -24.34 -2.99 -26.88
N PHE A 151 -23.87 -2.62 -28.08
CA PHE A 151 -23.94 -1.23 -28.55
C PHE A 151 -25.40 -0.75 -28.68
N LEU A 152 -26.29 -1.56 -29.24
CA LEU A 152 -27.71 -1.23 -29.39
C LEU A 152 -28.42 -1.14 -28.03
N ALA A 153 -28.07 -2.01 -27.09
CA ALA A 153 -28.53 -1.94 -25.71
C ALA A 153 -28.10 -0.61 -25.05
N ALA A 154 -26.83 -0.22 -25.19
CA ALA A 154 -26.34 1.08 -24.72
C ALA A 154 -27.03 2.25 -25.42
N TYR A 155 -27.28 2.14 -26.72
CA TYR A 155 -27.99 3.15 -27.51
C TYR A 155 -29.42 3.36 -27.01
N TYR A 156 -30.14 2.28 -26.69
CA TYR A 156 -31.46 2.36 -26.05
C TYR A 156 -31.38 3.04 -24.67
N ILE A 157 -30.46 2.63 -23.79
CA ILE A 157 -30.33 3.22 -22.45
C ILE A 157 -30.03 4.73 -22.58
N SER A 158 -29.19 5.13 -23.53
CA SER A 158 -28.88 6.54 -23.81
C SER A 158 -30.13 7.35 -24.17
N SER A 159 -31.10 6.74 -24.87
CA SER A 159 -32.36 7.39 -25.26
C SER A 159 -33.34 7.61 -24.11
N VAL A 160 -33.19 6.85 -23.01
CA VAL A 160 -34.05 6.93 -21.82
C VAL A 160 -33.35 7.51 -20.60
N VAL A 161 -32.09 7.97 -20.74
CA VAL A 161 -31.23 8.46 -19.64
C VAL A 161 -31.85 9.59 -18.81
N HIS A 162 -32.75 10.38 -19.41
CA HIS A 162 -33.44 11.49 -18.76
C HIS A 162 -34.52 11.04 -17.76
N TYR A 163 -34.92 9.78 -17.77
CA TYR A 163 -35.93 9.21 -16.88
C TYR A 163 -35.25 8.43 -15.75
N ALA A 164 -34.91 9.10 -14.64
CA ALA A 164 -34.10 8.53 -13.55
C ALA A 164 -34.59 7.15 -13.05
N ASN A 165 -35.90 6.95 -12.91
CA ASN A 165 -36.46 5.66 -12.44
C ASN A 165 -36.32 4.55 -13.48
N ILE A 166 -36.46 4.87 -14.77
CA ILE A 166 -36.27 3.91 -15.86
C ILE A 166 -34.79 3.58 -15.98
N LEU A 167 -33.92 4.59 -15.97
CA LEU A 167 -32.47 4.43 -16.01
C LEU A 167 -31.99 3.53 -14.87
N ARG A 168 -32.40 3.81 -13.63
CA ARG A 168 -32.03 3.00 -12.47
C ARG A 168 -32.42 1.54 -12.65
N ARG A 169 -33.67 1.26 -13.03
CA ARG A 169 -34.13 -0.10 -13.28
C ARG A 169 -33.33 -0.80 -14.38
N GLU A 170 -33.09 -0.12 -15.50
CA GLU A 170 -32.35 -0.72 -16.62
C GLU A 170 -30.89 -1.04 -16.24
N LEU A 171 -30.28 -0.24 -15.35
CA LEU A 171 -28.94 -0.44 -14.81
C LEU A 171 -28.89 -1.54 -13.74
N GLU A 172 -29.85 -1.58 -12.81
CA GLU A 172 -29.95 -2.62 -11.75
C GLU A 172 -30.12 -4.02 -12.35
N ASP A 173 -30.88 -4.14 -13.44
CA ASP A 173 -31.17 -5.39 -14.12
C ASP A 173 -30.01 -5.89 -15.02
N LEU A 174 -28.87 -5.20 -15.11
CA LEU A 174 -27.74 -5.63 -15.93
C LEU A 174 -26.98 -6.81 -15.29
N PRO A 175 -26.66 -7.87 -16.06
CA PRO A 175 -26.07 -9.08 -15.52
C PRO A 175 -24.67 -8.83 -14.95
N GLY A 176 -24.38 -9.36 -13.77
CA GLY A 176 -23.04 -9.33 -13.19
C GLY A 176 -22.60 -8.00 -12.57
N LEU A 177 -23.46 -6.99 -12.39
CA LEU A 177 -23.10 -5.76 -11.64
C LEU A 177 -22.53 -6.08 -10.25
N SER A 178 -23.12 -7.05 -9.56
CA SER A 178 -22.67 -7.54 -8.25
C SER A 178 -21.36 -8.35 -8.31
N SER A 179 -20.92 -8.79 -9.50
CA SER A 179 -19.68 -9.55 -9.69
C SER A 179 -18.50 -8.71 -10.21
N ILE A 180 -18.70 -7.42 -10.53
CA ILE A 180 -17.63 -6.51 -10.99
C ILE A 180 -16.58 -6.29 -9.88
N GLY A 181 -16.97 -6.47 -8.60
CA GLY A 181 -16.07 -6.43 -7.45
C GLY A 181 -15.20 -7.69 -7.22
N GLY A 182 -15.44 -8.78 -7.96
CA GLY A 182 -14.64 -10.00 -7.87
C GLY A 182 -13.47 -9.97 -8.84
N GLY A 183 -12.24 -10.08 -8.34
CA GLY A 183 -10.97 -9.97 -9.09
C GLY A 183 -10.70 -11.01 -10.19
N SER A 184 -11.60 -11.14 -11.16
CA SER A 184 -11.39 -11.89 -12.40
C SER A 184 -10.71 -10.99 -13.43
N SER A 185 -9.48 -11.36 -13.80
CA SER A 185 -8.60 -10.68 -14.75
C SER A 185 -8.98 -10.89 -16.23
N PHE A 186 -10.27 -10.93 -16.58
CA PHE A 186 -10.72 -10.93 -17.98
C PHE A 186 -11.79 -9.86 -18.19
N LEU A 187 -11.34 -8.61 -18.40
CA LEU A 187 -12.17 -7.43 -18.68
C LEU A 187 -12.88 -7.47 -20.05
N THR A 188 -12.85 -8.59 -20.77
CA THR A 188 -13.35 -8.69 -22.14
C THR A 188 -14.68 -9.43 -22.29
N ASP A 189 -15.16 -10.15 -21.27
CA ASP A 189 -16.35 -11.02 -21.41
C ASP A 189 -17.61 -10.53 -20.68
N ASN A 190 -17.57 -9.39 -19.98
CA ASN A 190 -18.76 -8.83 -19.33
C ASN A 190 -19.48 -7.86 -20.26
N SER A 191 -20.53 -8.33 -20.94
CA SER A 191 -21.42 -7.48 -21.76
C SER A 191 -21.87 -6.22 -21.01
N THR A 192 -22.03 -6.29 -19.68
CA THR A 192 -22.33 -5.13 -18.82
C THR A 192 -21.27 -4.03 -18.86
N VAL A 193 -19.99 -4.37 -18.72
CA VAL A 193 -18.90 -3.36 -18.75
C VAL A 193 -18.84 -2.71 -20.13
N LEU A 194 -19.05 -3.49 -21.19
CA LEU A 194 -19.07 -2.98 -22.56
C LEU A 194 -20.29 -2.08 -22.84
N ILE A 195 -21.49 -2.48 -22.40
CA ILE A 195 -22.71 -1.66 -22.47
C ILE A 195 -22.49 -0.34 -21.74
N LEU A 196 -21.95 -0.37 -20.51
CA LEU A 196 -21.67 0.84 -19.74
C LEU A 196 -20.63 1.71 -20.45
N ARG A 197 -19.53 1.14 -20.96
CA ARG A 197 -18.51 1.90 -21.71
C ARG A 197 -19.13 2.62 -22.93
N PHE A 198 -19.93 1.91 -23.73
CA PHE A 198 -20.64 2.52 -24.86
C PHE A 198 -21.63 3.59 -24.42
N LEU A 199 -22.42 3.32 -23.38
CA LEU A 199 -23.39 4.27 -22.84
C LEU A 199 -22.70 5.56 -22.38
N MET A 200 -21.61 5.44 -21.64
CA MET A 200 -20.83 6.59 -21.15
C MET A 200 -20.30 7.43 -22.31
N GLY A 201 -19.72 6.80 -23.33
CA GLY A 201 -19.24 7.53 -24.52
C GLY A 201 -20.36 8.16 -25.36
N LEU A 202 -21.53 7.52 -25.47
CA LEU A 202 -22.71 8.11 -26.12
C LEU A 202 -23.24 9.35 -25.38
N LEU A 203 -23.13 9.37 -24.05
CA LEU A 203 -23.60 10.47 -23.21
C LEU A 203 -22.61 11.64 -23.12
N GLY A 204 -21.30 11.35 -23.20
CA GLY A 204 -20.23 12.34 -23.07
C GLY A 204 -20.37 13.17 -21.78
N ARG A 205 -20.57 14.49 -21.93
CA ARG A 205 -20.78 15.45 -20.82
C ARG A 205 -21.99 15.12 -19.93
N LYS A 206 -22.94 14.29 -20.40
CA LYS A 206 -24.11 13.84 -19.62
C LYS A 206 -23.86 12.54 -18.83
N GLY A 207 -22.62 12.02 -18.83
CA GLY A 207 -22.25 10.80 -18.11
C GLY A 207 -22.58 10.82 -16.61
N HIS A 208 -22.56 12.00 -15.98
CA HIS A 208 -22.93 12.21 -14.58
C HIS A 208 -24.34 11.68 -14.24
N LEU A 209 -25.27 11.64 -15.20
CA LEU A 209 -26.60 11.07 -15.00
C LEU A 209 -26.53 9.58 -14.65
N VAL A 210 -25.59 8.85 -15.25
CA VAL A 210 -25.35 7.43 -14.97
C VAL A 210 -24.56 7.28 -13.68
N PHE A 211 -23.45 8.03 -13.50
CA PHE A 211 -22.66 7.97 -12.27
C PHE A 211 -23.49 8.22 -11.00
N ASN A 212 -24.45 9.14 -11.05
CA ASN A 212 -25.34 9.43 -9.92
C ASN A 212 -26.33 8.30 -9.59
N GLN A 213 -26.51 7.30 -10.47
CA GLN A 213 -27.31 6.11 -10.19
C GLN A 213 -26.46 4.91 -9.74
N LEU A 214 -25.13 4.96 -9.87
CA LEU A 214 -24.26 3.86 -9.48
C LEU A 214 -24.04 3.84 -7.97
N CYS A 215 -23.91 2.65 -7.39
CA CYS A 215 -23.56 2.49 -5.99
C CYS A 215 -22.03 2.47 -5.81
N PRO A 216 -21.47 3.20 -4.83
CA PRO A 216 -20.03 3.22 -4.53
C PRO A 216 -19.39 1.86 -4.22
N LEU A 217 -20.18 0.88 -3.77
CA LEU A 217 -19.71 -0.45 -3.36
C LEU A 217 -19.65 -1.45 -4.53
N ASP A 218 -20.32 -1.15 -5.64
CA ASP A 218 -20.46 -2.09 -6.77
C ASP A 218 -19.30 -2.00 -7.78
N PHE A 219 -18.55 -0.90 -7.77
CA PHE A 219 -17.55 -0.60 -8.80
C PHE A 219 -16.15 -0.34 -8.22
N PRO A 220 -15.15 -1.16 -8.58
CA PRO A 220 -13.74 -0.86 -8.33
C PRO A 220 -13.33 0.46 -8.99
N THR A 221 -12.39 1.18 -8.35
CA THR A 221 -11.85 2.47 -8.82
C THR A 221 -11.44 2.44 -10.29
N ARG A 222 -10.75 1.37 -10.72
CA ARG A 222 -10.29 1.19 -12.10
C ARG A 222 -11.45 1.18 -13.10
N THR A 223 -12.57 0.56 -12.76
CA THR A 223 -13.78 0.54 -13.62
C THR A 223 -14.40 1.92 -13.68
N THR A 224 -14.49 2.62 -12.54
CA THR A 224 -15.00 4.00 -12.50
C THR A 224 -14.17 4.94 -13.39
N PHE A 225 -12.85 4.83 -13.37
CA PHE A 225 -11.99 5.62 -14.27
C PHE A 225 -12.10 5.21 -15.74
N MET A 226 -12.27 3.92 -16.04
CA MET A 226 -12.57 3.48 -17.41
C MET A 226 -13.85 4.12 -17.95
N LEU A 227 -14.89 4.17 -17.12
CA LEU A 227 -16.16 4.81 -17.47
C LEU A 227 -16.03 6.34 -17.59
N LEU A 228 -15.20 6.96 -16.76
CA LEU A 228 -14.90 8.40 -16.83
C LEU A 228 -14.14 8.75 -18.11
N GLN A 229 -13.15 7.95 -18.47
CA GLN A 229 -12.40 8.09 -19.72
C GLN A 229 -13.34 7.97 -20.92
N ALA A 230 -14.26 7.00 -20.91
CA ALA A 230 -15.26 6.85 -21.96
C ALA A 230 -16.23 8.05 -22.06
N ALA A 231 -16.70 8.59 -20.93
CA ALA A 231 -17.59 9.77 -20.91
C ALA A 231 -16.87 11.10 -21.20
N GLY A 232 -15.56 11.13 -21.04
CA GLY A 232 -14.76 12.34 -20.97
C GLY A 232 -14.86 13.05 -19.60
N PRO A 233 -13.76 13.66 -19.13
CA PRO A 233 -13.64 14.24 -17.79
C PRO A 233 -14.25 15.65 -17.69
N SER A 234 -15.55 15.79 -18.02
CA SER A 234 -16.25 17.05 -17.78
C SER A 234 -16.42 17.31 -16.27
N GLU A 235 -16.50 18.59 -15.86
CA GLU A 235 -16.66 18.96 -14.45
C GLU A 235 -17.81 18.22 -13.75
N SER A 236 -18.95 18.08 -14.42
CA SER A 236 -20.11 17.34 -13.89
C SER A 236 -19.86 15.84 -13.72
N ASN A 237 -19.13 15.21 -14.65
CA ASN A 237 -18.77 13.81 -14.59
C ASN A 237 -17.77 13.57 -13.46
N VAL A 238 -16.72 14.39 -13.39
CA VAL A 238 -15.69 14.31 -12.34
C VAL A 238 -16.31 14.53 -10.96
N ALA A 239 -17.18 15.53 -10.79
CA ALA A 239 -17.87 15.76 -9.52
C ALA A 239 -18.75 14.57 -9.09
N ALA A 240 -19.40 13.87 -10.04
CA ALA A 240 -20.14 12.65 -9.75
C ALA A 240 -19.21 11.50 -9.33
N VAL A 241 -18.07 11.33 -10.00
CA VAL A 241 -17.04 10.35 -9.63
C VAL A 241 -16.44 10.67 -8.25
N CYS A 242 -16.17 11.93 -7.92
CA CYS A 242 -15.70 12.33 -6.59
C CYS A 242 -16.68 11.92 -5.50
N ARG A 243 -18.00 12.07 -5.73
CA ARG A 243 -19.03 11.60 -4.79
C ARG A 243 -19.04 10.08 -4.64
N LEU A 244 -18.87 9.34 -5.74
CA LEU A 244 -18.78 7.88 -5.70
C LEU A 244 -17.57 7.45 -4.86
N LEU A 245 -16.38 7.97 -5.16
CA LEU A 245 -15.14 7.62 -4.44
C LEU A 245 -15.18 8.07 -2.97
N GLY A 246 -15.68 9.29 -2.70
CA GLY A 246 -15.80 9.83 -1.35
C GLY A 246 -16.82 9.07 -0.49
N ALA A 247 -17.92 8.58 -1.07
CA ALA A 247 -18.87 7.71 -0.38
C ALA A 247 -18.27 6.32 -0.06
N SER A 248 -17.43 5.76 -0.95
CA SER A 248 -16.68 4.53 -0.66
C SER A 248 -15.69 4.71 0.50
N SER A 249 -15.09 5.90 0.64
CA SER A 249 -14.15 6.21 1.73
C SER A 249 -14.81 6.53 3.07
N SER A 250 -16.06 7.02 3.05
CA SER A 250 -16.79 7.50 4.25
C SER A 250 -17.84 6.54 4.83
N GLY A 251 -18.14 5.42 4.15
CA GLY A 251 -19.30 4.57 4.49
C GLY A 251 -18.97 3.13 4.84
N GLY A 252 -18.76 2.86 6.13
CA GLY A 252 -19.45 1.74 6.76
C GLY A 252 -20.93 2.10 6.84
N GLY A 253 -21.80 1.23 6.30
CA GLY A 253 -23.25 1.37 6.41
C GLY A 253 -23.93 1.98 5.19
N CYS A 254 -24.07 1.20 4.11
CA CYS A 254 -25.27 1.34 3.31
C CYS A 254 -26.45 0.92 4.21
N VAL A 255 -27.30 1.89 4.57
CA VAL A 255 -28.59 1.61 5.20
C VAL A 255 -29.47 0.97 4.12
N GLY A 256 -29.30 -0.35 3.95
CA GLY A 256 -30.34 -1.21 3.43
C GLY A 256 -31.49 -1.17 4.43
N VAL A 257 -32.65 -0.75 3.95
CA VAL A 257 -33.91 -0.82 4.69
C VAL A 257 -34.15 -2.29 5.08
N GLY A 258 -33.93 -2.62 6.36
CA GLY A 258 -34.28 -3.93 6.91
C GLY A 258 -33.44 -4.40 8.10
N GLY A 259 -33.84 -3.98 9.31
CA GLY A 259 -33.66 -4.79 10.53
C GLY A 259 -32.40 -4.60 11.38
N GLY A 260 -32.56 -3.88 12.50
CA GLY A 260 -32.07 -4.32 13.81
C GLY A 260 -30.61 -4.06 14.21
N GLY A 261 -30.40 -2.95 14.94
CA GLY A 261 -29.56 -2.89 16.15
C GLY A 261 -28.05 -3.11 16.03
N GLY A 262 -27.29 -2.03 15.91
CA GLY A 262 -25.85 -2.00 16.18
C GLY A 262 -25.42 -0.58 16.57
N GLY A 263 -24.94 -0.41 17.81
CA GLY A 263 -24.58 0.89 18.40
C GLY A 263 -23.34 1.55 17.77
N PRO A 264 -23.15 2.87 17.98
CA PRO A 264 -22.07 3.62 17.36
C PRO A 264 -20.80 3.53 18.22
N GLY A 265 -19.76 2.87 17.73
CA GLY A 265 -18.51 2.77 18.49
C GLY A 265 -17.41 1.97 17.80
N ASN A 266 -16.82 2.50 16.73
CA ASN A 266 -15.38 2.41 16.47
C ASN A 266 -15.04 3.34 15.30
N GLY A 267 -14.00 4.16 15.45
CA GLY A 267 -13.53 5.03 14.37
C GLY A 267 -13.15 4.20 13.16
N SER A 268 -14.04 4.11 12.17
CA SER A 268 -13.80 3.46 10.90
C SER A 268 -12.57 4.12 10.29
N LYS A 269 -11.44 3.41 10.24
CA LYS A 269 -10.30 3.81 9.41
C LYS A 269 -10.87 4.02 8.01
N LEU A 270 -10.92 5.27 7.55
CA LEU A 270 -11.24 5.58 6.17
C LEU A 270 -10.34 4.70 5.30
N ALA A 271 -10.94 3.94 4.39
CA ALA A 271 -10.17 3.17 3.43
C ALA A 271 -9.36 4.17 2.61
N VAL A 272 -8.05 4.22 2.84
CA VAL A 272 -7.15 5.10 2.11
C VAL A 272 -7.08 4.57 0.67
N PRO A 273 -7.47 5.37 -0.34
CA PRO A 273 -7.37 4.93 -1.72
C PRO A 273 -5.93 4.62 -2.09
N LEU A 274 -5.73 3.43 -2.64
CA LEU A 274 -4.46 2.96 -3.18
C LEU A 274 -4.38 3.31 -4.67
N VAL A 275 -3.39 4.12 -5.04
CA VAL A 275 -3.09 4.54 -6.41
C VAL A 275 -1.92 3.73 -6.93
N HIS A 276 -2.09 3.05 -8.06
CA HIS A 276 -1.00 2.41 -8.79
C HIS A 276 -0.51 3.34 -9.90
N THR A 277 0.76 3.19 -10.29
CA THR A 277 1.37 3.91 -11.41
C THR A 277 0.93 3.36 -12.79
N ALA A 278 -0.37 3.12 -12.95
CA ALA A 278 -0.97 2.69 -14.21
C ALA A 278 -1.60 3.89 -14.95
N PRO A 279 -1.51 4.01 -16.29
CA PRO A 279 -1.98 5.17 -17.03
C PRO A 279 -3.42 5.59 -16.71
N LEU A 280 -4.35 4.62 -16.71
CA LEU A 280 -5.77 4.86 -16.43
C LEU A 280 -6.01 5.38 -15.00
N GLU A 281 -5.24 4.90 -14.02
CA GLU A 281 -5.37 5.35 -12.63
C GLU A 281 -4.78 6.75 -12.46
N LEU A 282 -3.59 7.01 -13.01
CA LEU A 282 -2.95 8.32 -12.94
C LEU A 282 -3.82 9.41 -13.61
N GLU A 283 -4.36 9.14 -14.79
CA GLU A 283 -5.28 10.05 -15.49
C GLU A 283 -6.54 10.32 -14.64
N GLY A 284 -7.20 9.24 -14.18
CA GLY A 284 -8.43 9.34 -13.38
C GLY A 284 -8.23 10.12 -12.07
N TRP A 285 -7.19 9.78 -11.31
CA TRP A 285 -6.87 10.49 -10.07
C TRP A 285 -6.46 11.94 -10.29
N SER A 286 -5.74 12.25 -11.38
CA SER A 286 -5.40 13.64 -11.73
C SER A 286 -6.66 14.51 -11.86
N HIS A 287 -7.69 14.00 -12.54
CA HIS A 287 -8.96 14.72 -12.67
C HIS A 287 -9.70 14.85 -11.34
N VAL A 288 -9.75 13.79 -10.53
CA VAL A 288 -10.40 13.80 -9.21
C VAL A 288 -9.71 14.80 -8.28
N LEU A 289 -8.38 14.78 -8.18
CA LEU A 289 -7.62 15.64 -7.28
C LEU A 289 -7.73 17.12 -7.66
N ARG A 290 -7.81 17.42 -8.97
CA ARG A 290 -8.00 18.78 -9.49
C ARG A 290 -9.40 19.34 -9.22
N SER A 291 -10.39 18.48 -8.98
CA SER A 291 -11.77 18.91 -8.77
C SER A 291 -11.99 19.50 -7.38
N GLU A 292 -12.71 20.62 -7.32
CA GLU A 292 -13.19 21.22 -6.05
C GLU A 292 -14.16 20.29 -5.29
N SER A 293 -14.77 19.33 -5.99
CA SER A 293 -15.65 18.32 -5.37
C SER A 293 -14.90 17.17 -4.71
N CYS A 294 -13.56 17.17 -4.73
CA CYS A 294 -12.74 16.14 -4.08
C CYS A 294 -12.88 16.21 -2.56
N SER A 295 -13.28 15.10 -1.94
CA SER A 295 -13.45 14.98 -0.49
C SER A 295 -12.46 14.01 0.15
N LEU A 296 -11.39 13.64 -0.58
CA LEU A 296 -10.39 12.68 -0.09
C LEU A 296 -9.52 13.33 0.97
N GLU A 297 -9.41 12.71 2.14
CA GLU A 297 -8.54 13.17 3.22
C GLU A 297 -7.15 12.49 3.20
N ALA A 298 -7.06 11.29 2.62
CA ALA A 298 -5.85 10.47 2.60
C ALA A 298 -5.64 9.84 1.23
N LEU A 299 -4.37 9.62 0.86
CA LEU A 299 -3.97 9.03 -0.41
C LEU A 299 -2.70 8.18 -0.21
N GLU A 300 -2.70 6.95 -0.73
CA GLU A 300 -1.51 6.09 -0.79
C GLU A 300 -1.15 5.82 -2.25
N LEU A 301 0.06 6.21 -2.66
CA LEU A 301 0.62 5.95 -3.97
C LEU A 301 1.63 4.80 -3.89
N VAL A 302 1.43 3.77 -4.70
CA VAL A 302 2.41 2.71 -4.95
C VAL A 302 3.21 3.08 -6.18
N PHE A 303 4.40 3.63 -5.95
CA PHE A 303 5.29 4.14 -6.97
C PHE A 303 6.15 2.99 -7.54
N GLN A 304 5.78 2.53 -8.73
CA GLN A 304 6.50 1.49 -9.49
C GLN A 304 6.89 2.02 -10.87
N PHE A 305 8.14 1.78 -11.28
CA PHE A 305 8.58 2.01 -12.65
C PHE A 305 8.32 0.75 -13.48
N ASP A 306 7.25 0.77 -14.28
CA ASP A 306 7.11 -0.22 -15.34
C ASP A 306 8.05 0.18 -16.48
N LYS A 307 9.04 -0.69 -16.77
CA LYS A 307 10.09 -0.49 -17.80
C LYS A 307 9.58 -0.37 -19.26
N GLY A 308 8.26 -0.21 -19.48
CA GLY A 308 7.66 -0.26 -20.82
C GLY A 308 6.52 0.73 -21.10
N ALA A 309 6.12 1.58 -20.14
CA ALA A 309 5.10 2.61 -20.37
C ALA A 309 5.63 3.99 -19.92
N ASP A 310 5.70 4.94 -20.85
CA ASP A 310 6.06 6.33 -20.55
C ASP A 310 4.90 7.01 -19.81
N CYS A 311 4.86 6.82 -18.49
CA CYS A 311 3.86 7.42 -17.59
C CYS A 311 4.28 8.80 -17.04
N GLU A 312 5.38 9.38 -17.54
CA GLU A 312 5.97 10.60 -16.96
C GLU A 312 5.01 11.79 -16.99
N GLU A 313 4.43 12.09 -18.15
CA GLU A 313 3.46 13.19 -18.29
C GLU A 313 2.24 13.00 -17.38
N LEU A 314 1.81 11.75 -17.17
CA LEU A 314 0.68 11.42 -16.31
C LEU A 314 1.03 11.58 -14.82
N LEU A 315 2.25 11.22 -14.43
CA LEU A 315 2.75 11.45 -13.08
C LEU A 315 2.88 12.95 -12.80
N ASP A 316 3.42 13.72 -13.74
CA ASP A 316 3.55 15.17 -13.62
C ASP A 316 2.16 15.83 -13.48
N ALA A 317 1.19 15.41 -14.28
CA ALA A 317 -0.20 15.86 -14.17
C ALA A 317 -0.84 15.47 -12.83
N PHE A 318 -0.56 14.28 -12.33
CA PHE A 318 -1.05 13.78 -11.05
C PHE A 318 -0.48 14.60 -9.89
N PHE A 319 0.84 14.76 -9.81
CA PHE A 319 1.47 15.51 -8.72
C PHE A 319 1.18 17.00 -8.77
N SER A 320 1.02 17.57 -9.98
CA SER A 320 0.52 18.95 -10.13
C SER A 320 -0.91 19.10 -9.61
N SER A 321 -1.76 18.10 -9.84
CA SER A 321 -3.14 18.12 -9.32
C SER A 321 -3.16 17.87 -7.81
N LEU A 322 -2.25 17.03 -7.28
CA LEU A 322 -2.10 16.77 -5.85
C LEU A 322 -1.60 18.00 -5.08
N SER A 323 -0.66 18.76 -5.64
CA SER A 323 -0.09 19.94 -4.99
C SER A 323 -1.11 21.08 -4.87
N CYS A 324 -1.96 21.28 -5.89
CA CYS A 324 -3.03 22.29 -5.88
C CYS A 324 -4.30 21.88 -5.10
N ASN A 325 -4.44 20.60 -4.73
CA ASN A 325 -5.62 20.12 -4.02
C ASN A 325 -5.66 20.65 -2.56
N ASP A 326 -6.84 20.84 -1.98
CA ASP A 326 -6.98 21.30 -0.58
C ASP A 326 -7.60 20.27 0.37
N SER A 327 -8.07 19.13 -0.15
CA SER A 327 -8.77 18.11 0.63
C SER A 327 -7.81 17.11 1.27
N VAL A 328 -6.77 16.68 0.54
CA VAL A 328 -5.86 15.62 0.97
C VAL A 328 -4.92 16.13 2.06
N ARG A 329 -4.93 15.46 3.21
CA ARG A 329 -4.16 15.82 4.41
C ARG A 329 -3.08 14.79 4.73
N LEU A 330 -3.28 13.54 4.31
CA LEU A 330 -2.29 12.47 4.45
C LEU A 330 -1.87 12.01 3.06
N VAL A 331 -0.57 12.08 2.79
CA VAL A 331 0.02 11.49 1.58
C VAL A 331 1.04 10.45 2.00
N ARG A 332 0.86 9.23 1.50
CA ARG A 332 1.79 8.13 1.65
C ARG A 332 2.32 7.72 0.28
N ILE A 333 3.63 7.77 0.09
CA ILE A 333 4.29 7.28 -1.11
C ILE A 333 5.09 6.03 -0.72
N SER A 334 4.77 4.92 -1.35
CA SER A 334 5.41 3.64 -1.11
C SER A 334 6.08 3.14 -2.39
N SER A 335 7.28 2.59 -2.28
CA SER A 335 7.97 1.94 -3.39
C SER A 335 8.68 0.68 -2.91
N LEU A 336 8.59 -0.39 -3.70
CA LEU A 336 9.32 -1.64 -3.46
C LEU A 336 10.48 -1.71 -4.45
N LEU A 337 11.71 -1.78 -3.93
CA LEU A 337 12.89 -1.80 -4.78
C LEU A 337 13.26 -3.24 -5.14
N GLY A 338 13.23 -3.52 -6.44
CA GLY A 338 13.99 -4.61 -7.05
C GLY A 338 15.42 -4.17 -7.40
N HIS A 339 16.20 -5.06 -8.01
CA HIS A 339 17.66 -4.94 -8.22
C HIS A 339 18.17 -3.74 -9.07
N GLU A 340 17.33 -2.85 -9.59
CA GLU A 340 17.76 -1.76 -10.48
C GLU A 340 16.89 -0.52 -10.34
N PHE A 341 17.02 0.23 -9.24
CA PHE A 341 16.54 1.62 -9.19
C PHE A 341 17.64 2.54 -9.73
N THR A 342 17.36 3.24 -10.81
CA THR A 342 18.31 4.16 -11.46
C THR A 342 18.33 5.51 -10.75
N THR A 343 19.44 6.24 -10.87
CA THR A 343 19.57 7.58 -10.27
C THR A 343 18.54 8.57 -10.82
N THR A 344 18.08 8.38 -12.06
CA THR A 344 17.05 9.21 -12.70
C THR A 344 15.67 8.98 -12.07
N GLU A 345 15.37 7.78 -11.62
CA GLU A 345 14.13 7.43 -10.93
C GLU A 345 14.09 8.05 -9.52
N VAL A 346 15.21 8.01 -8.78
CA VAL A 346 15.33 8.70 -7.49
C VAL A 346 15.15 10.22 -7.68
N ALA A 347 15.82 10.80 -8.68
CA ALA A 347 15.73 12.22 -8.96
C ALA A 347 14.30 12.66 -9.33
N ARG A 348 13.57 11.84 -10.10
CA ARG A 348 12.14 12.07 -10.40
C ARG A 348 11.28 12.01 -9.14
N LEU A 349 11.45 10.96 -8.31
CA LEU A 349 10.74 10.87 -7.03
C LEU A 349 11.05 12.08 -6.13
N ALA A 350 12.30 12.52 -6.08
CA ALA A 350 12.71 13.72 -5.35
C ALA A 350 11.97 14.97 -5.85
N GLY A 351 11.80 15.12 -7.17
CA GLY A 351 10.96 16.17 -7.77
C GLY A 351 9.52 16.12 -7.29
N TYR A 352 8.90 14.94 -7.24
CA TYR A 352 7.53 14.78 -6.76
C TYR A 352 7.37 15.02 -5.26
N VAL A 353 8.36 14.65 -4.45
CA VAL A 353 8.41 14.98 -3.03
C VAL A 353 8.46 16.49 -2.82
N LYS A 354 9.28 17.19 -3.62
CA LYS A 354 9.39 18.65 -3.60
C LYS A 354 8.08 19.34 -3.98
N MET A 355 7.29 18.75 -4.89
CA MET A 355 5.96 19.26 -5.23
C MET A 355 4.90 19.00 -4.15
N THR A 356 5.07 17.92 -3.37
CA THR A 356 4.04 17.46 -2.42
C THR A 356 4.18 18.10 -1.04
N LEU A 357 5.41 18.22 -0.52
CA LEU A 357 5.68 18.72 0.83
C LEU A 357 5.14 20.14 1.14
N PRO A 358 5.20 21.11 0.21
CA PRO A 358 4.73 22.48 0.47
C PRO A 358 3.21 22.64 0.57
N LYS A 359 2.44 21.58 0.31
CA LYS A 359 0.98 21.62 0.30
C LYS A 359 0.40 22.18 1.61
N SER A 360 -0.41 23.22 1.50
CA SER A 360 -0.92 24.05 2.62
C SER A 360 -1.59 23.26 3.76
N ARG A 361 -2.37 22.23 3.41
CA ARG A 361 -3.17 21.39 4.32
C ARG A 361 -2.60 19.99 4.55
N LEU A 362 -1.34 19.76 4.20
CA LEU A 362 -0.68 18.49 4.46
C LEU A 362 -0.41 18.35 5.97
N HIS A 363 -1.04 17.38 6.62
CA HIS A 363 -0.83 17.07 8.04
C HIS A 363 0.15 15.93 8.26
N THR A 364 0.13 14.93 7.38
CA THR A 364 0.98 13.74 7.47
C THR A 364 1.60 13.43 6.12
N PHE A 365 2.93 13.31 6.11
CA PHE A 365 3.67 12.82 4.96
C PHE A 365 4.41 11.53 5.34
N GLU A 366 4.19 10.48 4.56
CA GLU A 366 4.86 9.20 4.74
C GLU A 366 5.58 8.79 3.45
N LEU A 367 6.88 8.53 3.55
CA LEU A 367 7.68 8.02 2.45
C LEU A 367 8.31 6.71 2.87
N VAL A 368 7.95 5.63 2.17
CA VAL A 368 8.35 4.26 2.50
C VAL A 368 9.00 3.64 1.28
N ILE A 369 10.32 3.46 1.32
CA ILE A 369 11.07 2.83 0.24
C ILE A 369 11.76 1.60 0.82
N THR A 370 11.33 0.42 0.37
CA THR A 370 11.92 -0.85 0.84
C THR A 370 13.09 -1.23 -0.06
N CYS A 371 14.32 -1.12 0.45
CA CYS A 371 15.55 -1.56 -0.23
C CYS A 371 15.90 -3.00 0.12
N LEU A 372 16.35 -3.77 -0.87
CA LEU A 372 16.99 -5.08 -0.66
C LEU A 372 18.53 -5.02 -0.69
N GLU A 373 19.11 -3.87 -1.07
CA GLU A 373 20.56 -3.67 -1.20
C GLU A 373 21.17 -2.94 0.00
N ASP A 374 22.36 -3.38 0.44
CA ASP A 374 23.05 -2.89 1.64
C ASP A 374 23.59 -1.45 1.49
N SER A 375 23.98 -1.02 0.27
CA SER A 375 24.51 0.33 -0.03
C SER A 375 23.48 1.29 -0.64
N ALA A 376 22.19 1.02 -0.47
CA ALA A 376 21.12 1.83 -1.09
C ALA A 376 21.13 3.31 -0.67
N HIS A 377 21.72 3.64 0.49
CA HIS A 377 21.78 5.02 1.00
C HIS A 377 22.51 5.99 0.07
N ASP A 378 23.54 5.54 -0.66
CA ASP A 378 24.29 6.39 -1.61
C ASP A 378 23.40 6.96 -2.72
N LYS A 379 22.33 6.25 -3.07
CA LYS A 379 21.41 6.63 -4.16
C LYS A 379 20.38 7.67 -3.70
N PHE A 380 20.16 7.85 -2.39
CA PHE A 380 19.07 8.68 -1.86
C PHE A 380 19.41 10.14 -1.61
N GLN A 381 20.63 10.59 -1.92
CA GLN A 381 21.04 11.96 -1.60
C GLN A 381 20.12 13.02 -2.24
N SER A 382 19.74 12.87 -3.51
CA SER A 382 18.81 13.81 -4.18
C SER A 382 17.43 13.87 -3.52
N LEU A 383 16.96 12.74 -2.99
CA LEU A 383 15.71 12.65 -2.24
C LEU A 383 15.81 13.33 -0.88
N VAL A 384 16.93 13.16 -0.17
CA VAL A 384 17.21 13.85 1.09
C VAL A 384 17.31 15.36 0.88
N ASP A 385 17.98 15.80 -0.19
CA ASP A 385 18.08 17.21 -0.56
C ASP A 385 16.69 17.81 -0.81
N ALA A 386 15.82 17.09 -1.56
CA ALA A 386 14.45 17.53 -1.80
C ALA A 386 13.58 17.57 -0.52
N LEU A 387 13.73 16.60 0.38
CA LEU A 387 13.08 16.62 1.69
C LEU A 387 13.52 17.83 2.51
N CYS A 388 14.83 18.10 2.54
CA CYS A 388 15.39 19.23 3.27
C CYS A 388 14.91 20.56 2.68
N GLU A 389 14.96 20.72 1.36
CA GLU A 389 14.50 21.92 0.67
C GLU A 389 13.01 22.20 0.94
N GLY A 390 12.15 21.16 0.88
CA GLY A 390 10.72 21.28 1.18
C GLY A 390 10.41 21.61 2.64
N LEU A 391 11.33 21.30 3.58
CA LEU A 391 11.20 21.66 4.99
C LEU A 391 11.75 23.06 5.31
N GLU A 392 12.68 23.58 4.49
CA GLU A 392 13.35 24.86 4.74
C GLU A 392 12.76 26.04 3.97
N LEU A 393 12.47 25.88 2.67
CA LEU A 393 12.11 26.99 1.79
C LEU A 393 10.61 27.31 1.83
N ASP A 394 9.77 26.28 1.77
CA ASP A 394 8.31 26.43 1.77
C ASP A 394 7.65 25.35 2.64
N PRO A 395 7.91 25.38 3.96
CA PRO A 395 7.36 24.38 4.88
C PRO A 395 5.83 24.48 4.93
N SER A 396 5.15 23.35 4.70
CA SER A 396 3.72 23.28 4.96
C SER A 396 3.43 23.64 6.42
N PRO A 397 2.54 24.64 6.69
CA PRO A 397 2.26 25.11 8.04
C PRO A 397 1.49 24.07 8.87
N SER A 398 0.86 23.11 8.19
CA SER A 398 -0.01 22.10 8.81
C SER A 398 0.69 20.77 9.11
N LEU A 399 1.94 20.60 8.62
CA LEU A 399 2.65 19.31 8.67
C LEU A 399 3.06 18.96 10.09
N SER A 400 2.33 18.03 10.71
CA SER A 400 2.56 17.61 12.09
C SER A 400 3.34 16.30 12.20
N LYS A 401 3.20 15.41 11.21
CA LYS A 401 3.78 14.06 11.23
C LYS A 401 4.59 13.78 9.96
N LEU A 402 5.83 13.37 10.17
CA LEU A 402 6.74 12.94 9.12
C LEU A 402 7.20 11.49 9.38
N VAL A 403 6.97 10.62 8.41
CA VAL A 403 7.41 9.21 8.45
C VAL A 403 8.32 8.94 7.28
N LEU A 404 9.58 8.59 7.53
CA LEU A 404 10.56 8.23 6.51
C LEU A 404 11.10 6.84 6.82
N ASP A 405 10.55 5.82 6.17
CA ASP A 405 11.05 4.45 6.23
C ASP A 405 11.98 4.24 5.03
N LEU A 406 13.20 4.71 5.20
CA LEU A 406 14.28 4.79 4.22
C LEU A 406 15.58 4.35 4.89
N ASN A 407 16.42 3.58 4.20
CA ASN A 407 17.77 3.29 4.69
C ASN A 407 18.66 4.54 4.53
N LEU A 408 18.67 5.42 5.53
CA LEU A 408 19.47 6.65 5.55
C LEU A 408 20.81 6.46 6.27
N GLY A 409 21.87 6.99 5.66
CA GLY A 409 23.20 7.05 6.25
C GLY A 409 23.40 8.20 7.25
N THR A 410 24.55 8.21 7.92
CA THR A 410 24.88 9.21 8.96
C THR A 410 24.80 10.65 8.46
N SER A 411 25.44 10.98 7.33
CA SER A 411 25.45 12.33 6.75
C SER A 411 24.04 12.82 6.39
N GLN A 412 23.23 11.94 5.81
CA GLN A 412 21.85 12.21 5.42
C GLN A 412 20.96 12.51 6.63
N VAL A 413 21.09 11.74 7.72
CA VAL A 413 20.35 11.98 8.95
C VAL A 413 20.75 13.32 9.59
N VAL A 414 22.05 13.64 9.61
CA VAL A 414 22.55 14.93 10.13
C VAL A 414 21.99 16.11 9.32
N GLN A 415 22.01 16.02 7.99
CA GLN A 415 21.45 17.02 7.10
C GLN A 415 19.94 17.20 7.34
N LEU A 416 19.18 16.10 7.34
CA LEU A 416 17.74 16.11 7.60
C LEU A 416 17.40 16.71 8.97
N CYS A 417 18.14 16.34 10.02
CA CYS A 417 17.93 16.91 11.36
C CYS A 417 18.20 18.41 11.39
N SER A 418 19.20 18.89 10.64
CA SER A 418 19.52 20.33 10.54
C SER A 418 18.36 21.11 9.90
N SER A 419 17.75 20.56 8.85
CA SER A 419 16.56 21.15 8.22
C SER A 419 15.32 21.06 9.12
N LEU A 420 15.12 19.94 9.82
CA LEU A 420 14.02 19.77 10.78
C LEU A 420 14.11 20.71 11.98
N GLN A 421 15.28 21.28 12.32
CA GLN A 421 15.37 22.33 13.35
C GLN A 421 14.62 23.60 12.92
N LYS A 422 14.55 23.89 11.62
CA LYS A 422 13.85 25.04 11.05
C LYS A 422 12.34 24.79 10.85
N ALA A 423 11.88 23.54 11.04
CA ALA A 423 10.48 23.12 10.87
C ALA A 423 9.85 22.71 12.23
N PRO A 424 9.51 23.67 13.12
CA PRO A 424 8.98 23.38 14.45
C PRO A 424 7.59 22.75 14.46
N GLN A 425 6.83 22.86 13.37
CA GLN A 425 5.49 22.30 13.23
C GLN A 425 5.48 20.75 13.23
N VAL A 426 6.58 20.12 12.81
CA VAL A 426 6.70 18.65 12.74
C VAL A 426 6.97 18.08 14.13
N THR A 427 5.92 17.67 14.84
CA THR A 427 6.01 17.18 16.23
C THR A 427 6.13 15.65 16.35
N PHE A 428 5.72 14.92 15.31
CA PHE A 428 5.81 13.46 15.22
C PHE A 428 6.84 13.08 14.16
N LEU A 429 7.93 12.44 14.57
CA LEU A 429 9.00 12.02 13.69
C LEU A 429 9.20 10.51 13.76
N HIS A 430 9.03 9.83 12.63
CA HIS A 430 9.27 8.40 12.53
C HIS A 430 10.36 8.12 11.50
N LEU A 431 11.47 7.59 11.99
CA LEU A 431 12.64 7.18 11.21
C LEU A 431 12.98 5.71 11.57
N PRO A 432 12.14 4.74 11.17
CA PRO A 432 12.47 3.33 11.39
C PRO A 432 13.63 2.90 10.49
N HIS A 433 14.29 1.81 10.88
CA HIS A 433 15.32 1.11 10.10
C HIS A 433 16.53 1.98 9.69
N LEU A 434 16.94 2.93 10.53
CA LEU A 434 18.12 3.75 10.23
C LEU A 434 19.40 2.92 10.26
N GLY A 435 20.22 3.09 9.22
CA GLY A 435 21.59 2.60 9.11
C GLY A 435 22.65 3.62 9.56
N CYS A 436 22.27 4.64 10.36
CA CYS A 436 23.16 5.72 10.74
C CYS A 436 24.06 5.36 11.94
N GLY A 437 25.31 5.84 11.91
CA GLY A 437 26.25 5.73 13.02
C GLY A 437 25.95 6.71 14.17
N ARG A 438 26.87 6.78 15.14
CA ARG A 438 26.75 7.61 16.35
C ARG A 438 26.35 9.05 16.07
N ASP A 439 26.97 9.70 15.10
CA ASP A 439 26.72 11.12 14.81
C ASP A 439 25.31 11.39 14.27
N GLY A 440 24.69 10.41 13.60
CA GLY A 440 23.30 10.50 13.15
C GLY A 440 22.33 10.48 14.32
N LEU A 441 22.51 9.54 15.25
CA LEU A 441 21.71 9.47 16.48
C LEU A 441 21.95 10.69 17.39
N ARG A 442 23.17 11.22 17.43
CA ARG A 442 23.47 12.49 18.11
C ARG A 442 22.74 13.68 17.49
N ALA A 443 22.63 13.75 16.17
CA ALA A 443 21.86 14.80 15.52
C ALA A 443 20.37 14.72 15.91
N ILE A 444 19.82 13.50 16.03
CA ILE A 444 18.46 13.29 16.55
C ILE A 444 18.36 13.71 18.02
N ALA A 445 19.34 13.40 18.86
CA ALA A 445 19.39 13.85 20.24
C ALA A 445 19.40 15.38 20.36
N ASN A 446 20.20 16.06 19.54
CA ASN A 446 20.21 17.52 19.46
C ASN A 446 18.85 18.07 19.01
N LEU A 447 18.18 17.40 18.06
CA LEU A 447 16.84 17.78 17.63
C LEU A 447 15.82 17.74 18.78
N ILE A 448 15.86 16.69 19.62
CA ILE A 448 15.00 16.56 20.80
C ILE A 448 15.23 17.72 21.79
N ARG A 449 16.49 18.15 21.95
CA ARG A 449 16.84 19.26 22.85
C ARG A 449 16.45 20.63 22.29
N CYS A 450 16.57 20.82 20.98
CA CYS A 450 16.35 22.12 20.34
C CYS A 450 14.86 22.46 20.13
N ARG A 451 13.96 21.47 20.08
CA ARG A 451 12.54 21.71 19.76
C ARG A 451 11.60 20.68 20.38
N PRO A 452 10.31 21.02 20.61
CA PRO A 452 9.36 20.13 21.27
C PRO A 452 8.88 19.00 20.34
N LEU A 453 9.67 17.93 20.24
CA LEU A 453 9.23 16.66 19.65
C LEU A 453 8.31 15.92 20.62
N VAL A 454 7.14 15.49 20.15
CA VAL A 454 6.13 14.77 20.95
C VAL A 454 6.28 13.27 20.80
N ALA A 455 6.60 12.78 19.59
CA ALA A 455 6.79 11.37 19.35
C ALA A 455 8.00 11.10 18.44
N LEU A 456 8.77 10.08 18.81
CA LEU A 456 9.93 9.61 18.08
C LEU A 456 9.85 8.09 17.89
N ASN A 457 9.99 7.63 16.65
CA ASN A 457 10.10 6.23 16.33
C ASN A 457 11.42 5.94 15.62
N LEU A 458 12.26 5.12 16.25
CA LEU A 458 13.54 4.65 15.74
C LEU A 458 13.54 3.12 15.56
N ALA A 459 12.37 2.48 15.52
CA ALA A 459 12.27 1.02 15.51
C ALA A 459 13.14 0.37 14.43
N GLY A 460 13.87 -0.68 14.80
CA GLY A 460 14.75 -1.41 13.89
C GLY A 460 16.00 -0.64 13.46
N SER A 461 16.37 0.44 14.15
CA SER A 461 17.62 1.18 13.91
C SER A 461 18.81 0.53 14.62
N TRP A 462 20.02 0.76 14.10
CA TRP A 462 21.25 0.12 14.57
C TRP A 462 22.30 1.19 14.89
N GLY A 463 22.81 1.20 16.12
CA GLY A 463 23.93 2.06 16.49
C GLY A 463 25.23 1.35 16.14
N MET A 464 25.91 1.74 15.06
CA MET A 464 27.23 1.17 14.76
C MET A 464 28.21 1.45 15.91
N ARG A 465 28.80 0.39 16.46
CA ARG A 465 30.01 0.49 17.29
C ARG A 465 31.18 0.69 16.33
N ARG A 466 31.89 1.79 16.53
CA ARG A 466 33.03 2.28 15.74
C ARG A 466 34.05 1.17 15.43
N GLU A 467 34.01 0.62 14.21
CA GLU A 467 35.16 0.04 13.50
C GLU A 467 35.00 0.26 11.98
N ASP A 468 34.99 1.53 11.57
CA ASP A 468 35.45 1.90 10.23
C ASP A 468 36.36 3.13 10.39
N PRO A 469 37.52 3.19 9.72
CA PRO A 469 38.39 4.34 9.78
C PRO A 469 37.68 5.55 9.15
N PRO A 470 37.99 6.78 9.60
CA PRO A 470 37.37 7.97 9.05
C PRO A 470 37.64 8.03 7.55
N SER A 471 36.59 8.15 6.73
CA SER A 471 36.70 8.51 5.33
C SER A 471 37.46 9.84 5.24
N SER A 472 38.75 9.75 4.94
CA SER A 472 39.62 10.91 4.84
C SER A 472 39.41 11.61 3.51
N SER A 473 38.49 12.57 3.47
CA SER A 473 38.66 13.75 2.63
C SER A 473 39.76 14.61 3.28
N GLY A 474 41.01 14.34 2.93
CA GLY A 474 42.18 15.03 3.48
C GLY A 474 43.35 14.98 2.51
N VAL A 475 43.57 16.11 1.83
CA VAL A 475 44.77 16.45 1.05
C VAL A 475 46.06 16.03 1.77
N SER A 476 46.80 15.09 1.19
CA SER A 476 48.13 14.69 1.66
C SER A 476 49.22 15.41 0.88
N VAL A 477 49.91 16.32 1.57
CA VAL A 477 51.22 16.85 1.18
C VAL A 477 52.25 15.77 1.49
N GLY A 478 52.90 15.24 0.46
CA GLY A 478 53.87 14.16 0.59
C GLY A 478 55.18 14.61 1.25
N SER A 479 55.74 13.75 2.09
CA SER A 479 57.16 13.77 2.47
C SER A 479 57.60 12.42 3.04
N GLY A 480 58.74 11.91 2.53
CA GLY A 480 59.51 10.77 3.06
C GLY A 480 59.24 9.45 2.34
N SER A 481 60.04 9.04 1.34
CA SER A 481 61.33 8.32 1.51
C SER A 481 61.16 7.09 2.41
N GLY A 482 61.31 5.84 1.98
CA GLY A 482 62.18 5.28 0.95
C GLY A 482 63.06 4.22 1.64
N SER A 483 62.95 2.95 1.23
CA SER A 483 63.86 1.81 1.45
C SER A 483 63.02 0.52 1.36
N SER A 484 62.96 -0.14 0.21
CA SER A 484 63.92 -1.07 -0.40
C SER A 484 63.84 -2.49 0.16
N GLY A 485 63.54 -3.46 -0.71
CA GLY A 485 63.67 -4.89 -0.40
C GLY A 485 63.02 -5.81 -1.44
N VAL A 486 63.56 -5.78 -2.66
CA VAL A 486 63.21 -6.67 -3.79
C VAL A 486 63.93 -8.02 -3.67
N SER A 487 63.24 -9.12 -3.98
CA SER A 487 63.72 -10.30 -4.75
C SER A 487 62.61 -11.37 -4.74
N THR A 488 61.84 -11.61 -5.80
CA THR A 488 62.15 -12.20 -7.12
C THR A 488 62.67 -13.64 -7.03
N LEU A 489 61.83 -14.63 -7.35
CA LEU A 489 62.04 -15.55 -8.49
C LEU A 489 60.91 -16.59 -8.68
N GLN A 490 60.45 -16.61 -9.93
CA GLN A 490 59.70 -17.59 -10.74
C GLN A 490 60.24 -19.05 -10.61
N HIS A 491 59.57 -20.17 -10.94
CA HIS A 491 58.66 -20.50 -12.05
C HIS A 491 58.14 -21.97 -11.92
N LEU A 492 57.08 -22.30 -12.69
CA LEU A 492 56.68 -23.63 -13.26
C LEU A 492 55.74 -24.63 -12.53
N ALA A 493 54.45 -24.51 -12.91
CA ALA A 493 53.56 -25.50 -13.56
C ALA A 493 53.50 -26.98 -13.07
N LYS A 494 52.32 -27.36 -12.54
CA LYS A 494 51.54 -28.58 -12.88
C LYS A 494 50.20 -28.63 -12.10
N GLN A 495 49.10 -28.76 -12.83
CA GLN A 495 47.79 -29.31 -12.39
C GLN A 495 47.58 -30.62 -13.20
N PRO A 496 46.71 -31.59 -12.81
CA PRO A 496 45.57 -31.45 -11.90
C PRO A 496 45.35 -32.57 -10.85
N SER A 497 44.42 -32.28 -9.94
CA SER A 497 43.45 -33.18 -9.26
C SER A 497 43.94 -34.25 -8.26
N LEU A 498 43.76 -33.99 -6.96
CA LEU A 498 42.79 -34.64 -6.04
C LEU A 498 43.22 -34.50 -4.55
N THR A 499 42.23 -34.23 -3.70
CA THR A 499 42.15 -34.34 -2.22
C THR A 499 42.58 -33.15 -1.32
N SER A 500 41.64 -32.84 -0.39
CA SER A 500 41.82 -32.36 0.99
C SER A 500 42.31 -30.94 1.33
N ASN A 501 41.43 -30.24 2.07
CA ASN A 501 41.66 -29.46 3.29
C ASN A 501 42.24 -28.03 3.28
N ILE A 502 41.50 -27.18 4.03
CA ILE A 502 41.80 -25.89 4.67
C ILE A 502 41.47 -24.63 3.85
N SER A 503 40.24 -24.14 4.03
CA SER A 503 39.76 -22.82 3.62
C SER A 503 40.15 -21.73 4.63
N PRO A 504 40.43 -20.49 4.20
CA PRO A 504 40.80 -19.39 5.07
C PRO A 504 39.59 -18.84 5.83
N LYS A 505 39.79 -18.46 7.10
CA LYS A 505 38.78 -17.92 8.01
C LYS A 505 38.16 -16.64 7.45
N ALA A 506 36.94 -16.75 6.92
CA ALA A 506 36.06 -15.64 6.64
C ALA A 506 35.50 -15.07 7.95
N THR A 507 35.62 -13.75 8.12
CA THR A 507 34.93 -12.97 9.14
C THR A 507 33.42 -13.05 8.88
N SER A 508 32.69 -13.68 9.81
CA SER A 508 31.25 -13.89 9.72
C SER A 508 30.50 -12.57 9.96
N SER A 509 30.04 -11.96 8.88
CA SER A 509 29.13 -10.80 8.89
C SER A 509 27.68 -11.28 9.09
N TYR A 510 27.00 -10.77 10.13
CA TYR A 510 25.63 -11.13 10.47
C TYR A 510 24.63 -10.21 9.77
N TYR A 511 23.94 -10.66 8.72
CA TYR A 511 22.89 -9.84 8.08
C TYR A 511 21.61 -10.64 7.79
N PHE A 512 20.47 -10.05 8.16
CA PHE A 512 19.14 -10.53 7.82
C PHE A 512 18.55 -9.67 6.72
N SER A 513 18.19 -10.32 5.62
CA SER A 513 17.43 -9.75 4.52
C SER A 513 15.95 -9.58 4.88
N SER A 514 15.38 -8.45 4.51
CA SER A 514 13.95 -8.19 4.48
C SER A 514 13.34 -8.81 3.21
N LEU A 515 12.87 -10.07 3.28
CA LEU A 515 12.03 -10.67 2.23
C LEU A 515 10.61 -10.99 2.74
N PRO A 516 9.65 -11.25 1.83
CA PRO A 516 8.56 -10.38 1.42
C PRO A 516 7.37 -10.40 2.39
N ARG A 517 6.66 -9.27 2.47
CA ARG A 517 5.31 -9.21 3.04
C ARG A 517 4.37 -10.01 2.14
N GLY A 518 3.55 -10.87 2.75
CA GLY A 518 2.87 -11.98 2.10
C GLY A 518 2.02 -11.63 0.87
N MET A 519 2.20 -12.41 -0.19
CA MET A 519 1.18 -12.71 -1.18
C MET A 519 1.19 -14.22 -1.40
N MET A 520 0.18 -14.90 -0.83
CA MET A 520 -0.62 -15.99 -1.41
C MET A 520 -1.47 -16.63 -0.29
N GLY A 521 -2.80 -16.39 -0.34
CA GLY A 521 -3.81 -17.20 0.37
C GLY A 521 -4.65 -16.52 1.45
N GLY A 522 -5.88 -16.13 1.10
CA GLY A 522 -7.12 -16.27 1.90
C GLY A 522 -7.19 -15.72 3.34
N TYR A 523 -7.91 -14.60 3.49
CA TYR A 523 -8.74 -14.11 4.62
C TYR A 523 -8.27 -14.22 6.09
N ASN A 524 -8.39 -13.05 6.76
CA ASN A 524 -8.56 -12.81 8.20
C ASN A 524 -7.35 -12.99 9.14
N SER A 525 -6.52 -11.93 9.25
CA SER A 525 -6.05 -11.38 10.55
C SER A 525 -5.09 -10.20 10.34
N LEU A 526 -5.60 -8.96 10.41
CA LEU A 526 -4.77 -7.76 10.52
C LEU A 526 -4.37 -7.58 12.00
N ASN A 527 -3.23 -8.16 12.42
CA ASN A 527 -2.41 -7.75 13.59
C ASN A 527 -1.25 -8.72 13.88
N ARG A 528 -0.40 -9.04 12.88
CA ARG A 528 0.89 -9.70 13.15
C ARG A 528 2.02 -9.13 12.28
N PRO A 529 3.12 -8.63 12.86
CA PRO A 529 4.39 -8.58 12.15
C PRO A 529 4.92 -10.02 12.03
N ALA A 530 5.10 -10.51 10.81
CA ALA A 530 5.75 -11.79 10.54
C ALA A 530 7.21 -11.77 11.04
N THR A 531 7.60 -12.81 11.77
CA THR A 531 8.94 -13.01 12.34
C THR A 531 9.95 -13.38 11.24
N LEU A 532 11.11 -12.71 11.21
CA LEU A 532 12.30 -13.23 10.53
C LEU A 532 12.84 -14.45 11.30
N PRO A 533 13.19 -15.58 10.63
CA PRO A 533 13.80 -16.71 11.30
C PRO A 533 15.28 -16.43 11.55
N ARG A 534 15.67 -16.06 12.77
CA ARG A 534 17.10 -16.08 13.16
C ARG A 534 17.54 -17.50 13.55
N GLN A 535 18.55 -18.04 12.85
CA GLN A 535 19.24 -19.28 13.19
C GLN A 535 19.90 -19.23 14.58
N PRO A 536 20.06 -20.38 15.27
CA PRO A 536 20.62 -20.44 16.61
C PRO A 536 22.13 -20.14 16.59
N LEU A 537 22.55 -19.11 17.32
CA LEU A 537 23.96 -18.83 17.56
C LEU A 537 24.50 -19.82 18.59
N GLN A 538 25.34 -20.73 18.12
CA GLN A 538 26.03 -21.72 18.90
C GLN A 538 27.22 -21.08 19.64
N ASN A 539 27.28 -21.30 20.95
CA ASN A 539 28.37 -21.10 21.91
C ASN A 539 29.59 -20.29 21.44
N LEU A 540 29.70 -19.04 21.93
CA LEU A 540 30.96 -18.32 22.03
C LEU A 540 31.30 -18.09 23.50
N LEU A 541 32.14 -19.00 24.00
CA LEU A 541 33.21 -18.86 24.98
C LEU A 541 33.11 -17.69 25.98
N SER A 542 32.84 -18.06 27.24
CA SER A 542 33.23 -17.29 28.41
C SER A 542 34.75 -17.22 28.50
N ASP A 543 35.32 -16.02 28.37
CA ASP A 543 36.66 -15.72 28.85
C ASP A 543 36.59 -14.62 29.91
N GLY A 544 37.26 -14.87 31.04
CA GLY A 544 37.53 -13.88 32.08
C GLY A 544 36.87 -14.21 33.43
N TYR A 545 37.54 -15.04 34.23
CA TYR A 545 37.77 -14.94 35.69
C TYR A 545 38.04 -16.34 36.25
N GLY A 546 39.29 -16.80 36.09
CA GLY A 546 39.80 -17.98 36.76
C GLY A 546 40.60 -17.58 38.00
N THR A 547 40.14 -17.96 39.19
CA THR A 547 41.03 -18.32 40.31
C THR A 547 40.36 -19.38 41.19
N GLY A 548 41.10 -20.47 41.46
CA GLY A 548 40.96 -21.32 42.64
C GLY A 548 39.94 -22.47 42.57
N GLY A 549 40.44 -23.70 42.40
CA GLY A 549 39.65 -24.92 42.49
C GLY A 549 39.31 -25.37 43.92
N GLY A 550 38.23 -26.13 44.05
CA GLY A 550 37.79 -26.83 45.26
C GLY A 550 36.30 -27.19 45.15
N GLY A 551 35.98 -28.48 45.07
CA GLY A 551 34.65 -28.99 44.66
C GLY A 551 33.55 -28.99 45.72
N GLY A 552 32.35 -29.40 45.27
CA GLY A 552 31.27 -29.93 46.12
C GLY A 552 30.09 -28.99 46.35
N ASP A 553 28.99 -29.25 45.63
CA ASP A 553 27.59 -29.09 46.04
C ASP A 553 27.18 -27.86 46.87
N SER A 554 26.93 -26.72 46.21
CA SER A 554 26.09 -25.61 46.75
C SER A 554 25.59 -24.62 45.67
N LYS A 555 25.48 -25.02 44.40
CA LYS A 555 25.33 -24.09 43.27
C LYS A 555 23.89 -23.73 42.86
N ARG A 556 22.89 -23.97 43.71
CA ARG A 556 21.47 -23.63 43.41
C ARG A 556 20.95 -22.36 44.09
N ASN A 557 21.69 -21.80 45.04
CA ASN A 557 21.26 -20.60 45.79
C ASN A 557 22.15 -19.37 45.51
N SER A 558 23.10 -19.50 44.58
CA SER A 558 24.10 -18.48 44.27
C SER A 558 23.64 -17.49 43.21
N ASP A 559 22.79 -17.93 42.27
CA ASP A 559 22.37 -17.14 41.10
C ASP A 559 21.32 -16.08 41.46
N SER A 560 20.47 -16.36 42.45
CA SER A 560 19.51 -15.41 43.04
C SER A 560 20.20 -14.28 43.82
N VAL A 561 21.27 -14.61 44.58
CA VAL A 561 22.08 -13.62 45.31
C VAL A 561 23.00 -12.82 44.38
N LEU A 562 23.48 -13.43 43.28
CA LEU A 562 24.23 -12.72 42.24
C LEU A 562 23.33 -11.74 41.47
N PHE A 563 22.07 -12.11 41.15
CA PHE A 563 21.11 -11.19 40.54
C PHE A 563 20.72 -10.03 41.48
N GLN A 564 20.54 -10.30 42.77
CA GLN A 564 20.31 -9.24 43.77
C GLN A 564 21.51 -8.29 43.91
N ARG A 565 22.74 -8.74 43.66
CA ARG A 565 23.96 -7.90 43.68
C ARG A 565 24.28 -7.21 42.35
N LEU A 566 23.85 -7.77 41.21
CA LEU A 566 24.11 -7.19 39.88
C LEU A 566 23.13 -6.05 39.53
N PHE A 567 21.94 -6.01 40.14
CA PHE A 567 20.91 -5.00 39.87
C PHE A 567 20.47 -4.22 41.12
N HIS A 568 21.21 -4.35 42.22
CA HIS A 568 21.38 -3.28 43.20
C HIS A 568 22.78 -2.69 43.02
N PRO A 569 22.90 -1.52 42.38
CA PRO A 569 21.91 -0.43 42.37
C PRO A 569 20.91 -0.49 41.21
N LEU A 570 19.80 0.25 41.37
CA LEU A 570 18.86 0.64 40.31
C LEU A 570 19.59 0.97 38.99
N PRO A 571 18.98 0.75 37.82
CA PRO A 571 19.64 0.98 36.54
C PRO A 571 20.24 2.40 36.50
N ALA A 572 21.56 2.43 36.36
CA ALA A 572 22.36 3.65 36.30
C ALA A 572 23.23 3.58 35.05
N CYS A 573 23.16 4.64 34.26
CA CYS A 573 23.96 4.81 33.07
C CYS A 573 25.40 5.14 33.46
N ASP A 574 26.36 4.33 33.00
CA ASP A 574 27.76 4.72 32.97
C ASP A 574 28.10 5.27 31.57
N SER A 575 28.20 6.60 31.46
CA SER A 575 28.49 7.26 30.19
C SER A 575 29.84 6.86 29.60
N THR A 576 30.80 6.40 30.40
CA THR A 576 32.11 5.95 29.92
C THR A 576 32.05 4.56 29.27
N ALA A 577 31.15 3.69 29.75
CA ALA A 577 31.01 2.31 29.29
C ALA A 577 30.38 2.18 27.88
N HIS A 578 29.60 3.16 27.45
CA HIS A 578 28.95 3.17 26.13
C HIS A 578 29.01 4.54 25.44
N ALA A 579 30.06 5.32 25.72
CA ALA A 579 30.39 6.54 24.99
C ALA A 579 30.48 6.33 23.47
N GLY A 580 30.67 5.10 22.98
CA GLY A 580 30.66 4.78 21.54
C GLY A 580 29.27 4.58 20.93
N SER A 581 28.21 4.46 21.73
CA SER A 581 26.84 4.23 21.27
C SER A 581 26.12 5.55 20.98
N GLY A 582 25.47 5.66 19.84
CA GLY A 582 24.64 6.81 19.51
C GLY A 582 23.31 6.86 20.27
N PHE A 583 22.83 5.72 20.81
CA PHE A 583 21.57 5.69 21.58
C PHE A 583 21.69 6.40 22.93
N HIS A 584 22.89 6.43 23.53
CA HIS A 584 23.16 7.18 24.75
C HIS A 584 22.71 8.64 24.63
N ASP A 585 23.13 9.32 23.54
CA ASP A 585 22.84 10.74 23.33
C ASP A 585 21.30 10.97 23.25
N VAL A 586 20.56 10.06 22.60
CA VAL A 586 19.10 10.11 22.48
C VAL A 586 18.41 9.91 23.83
N PHE A 587 18.85 8.91 24.60
CA PHE A 587 18.30 8.60 25.91
C PHE A 587 18.64 9.67 26.94
N GLU A 588 19.82 10.28 26.84
CA GLU A 588 20.20 11.45 27.63
C GLU A 588 19.31 12.66 27.31
N ALA A 589 19.06 12.95 26.03
CA ALA A 589 18.14 14.01 25.63
C ALA A 589 16.70 13.76 26.12
N ALA A 590 16.24 12.50 26.15
CA ALA A 590 14.93 12.15 26.69
C ALA A 590 14.80 12.28 28.21
N ARG A 591 15.92 12.34 28.94
CA ARG A 591 15.95 12.59 30.41
C ARG A 591 15.90 14.07 30.77
N ASP A 592 16.17 14.95 29.83
CA ASP A 592 16.18 16.39 30.09
C ASP A 592 14.78 16.86 30.54
N PRO A 593 14.65 17.56 31.68
CA PRO A 593 13.36 18.11 32.13
C PRO A 593 12.69 19.06 31.11
N ALA A 594 13.47 19.68 30.22
CA ALA A 594 12.95 20.52 29.15
C ALA A 594 12.32 19.70 28.00
N CYS A 595 12.62 18.39 27.92
CA CYS A 595 12.13 17.50 26.88
C CYS A 595 10.59 17.40 26.89
N LYS A 596 9.99 17.32 25.70
CA LYS A 596 8.54 17.18 25.50
C LYS A 596 8.15 15.84 24.88
N LEU A 597 9.09 14.90 24.81
CA LEU A 597 8.90 13.60 24.19
C LEU A 597 7.97 12.73 25.04
N ARG A 598 6.75 12.50 24.53
CA ARG A 598 5.73 11.67 25.17
C ARG A 598 5.76 10.22 24.71
N SER A 599 6.19 9.96 23.48
CA SER A 599 6.23 8.62 22.91
C SER A 599 7.58 8.31 22.30
N LEU A 600 8.21 7.22 22.75
CA LEU A 600 9.46 6.69 22.20
C LEU A 600 9.27 5.23 21.75
N ASN A 601 9.63 4.93 20.50
CA ASN A 601 9.66 3.56 20.00
C ASN A 601 11.08 3.19 19.57
N VAL A 602 11.66 2.20 20.25
CA VAL A 602 12.99 1.61 19.99
C VAL A 602 12.89 0.10 19.82
N SER A 603 11.70 -0.38 19.42
CA SER A 603 11.45 -1.80 19.17
C SER A 603 12.38 -2.34 18.09
N LYS A 604 12.88 -3.56 18.29
CA LYS A 604 13.76 -4.28 17.35
C LYS A 604 15.08 -3.54 17.04
N CYS A 605 15.43 -2.50 17.79
CA CYS A 605 16.76 -1.90 17.73
C CYS A 605 17.81 -2.88 18.26
N LEU A 606 19.03 -2.79 17.74
CA LEU A 606 20.17 -3.47 18.37
C LEU A 606 20.72 -2.63 19.51
N LEU A 607 20.15 -2.79 20.69
CA LEU A 607 20.65 -2.18 21.92
C LEU A 607 21.69 -3.11 22.57
N GLY A 608 22.86 -2.59 22.92
CA GLY A 608 23.79 -3.31 23.78
C GLY A 608 23.28 -3.37 25.23
N ALA A 609 23.91 -4.20 26.07
CA ALA A 609 23.57 -4.28 27.49
C ALA A 609 23.67 -2.91 28.20
N GLU A 610 24.70 -2.13 27.86
CA GLU A 610 24.89 -0.77 28.36
C GLU A 610 23.78 0.20 27.90
N ASP A 611 23.33 0.08 26.64
CA ASP A 611 22.24 0.91 26.10
C ASP A 611 20.91 0.57 26.79
N ALA A 612 20.68 -0.70 27.13
CA ALA A 612 19.53 -1.14 27.90
C ALA A 612 19.56 -0.59 29.34
N LEU A 613 20.72 -0.57 30.00
CA LEU A 613 20.89 0.08 31.30
C LEU A 613 20.63 1.59 31.22
N CYS A 614 21.14 2.25 30.18
CA CYS A 614 20.89 3.65 29.92
C CYS A 614 19.39 3.93 29.73
N LEU A 615 18.70 3.13 28.91
CA LEU A 615 17.26 3.23 28.71
C LEU A 615 16.47 2.98 30.01
N GLY A 616 16.91 2.02 30.84
CA GLY A 616 16.34 1.77 32.15
C GLY A 616 16.45 2.98 33.09
N GLU A 617 17.61 3.65 33.10
CA GLU A 617 17.74 4.90 33.83
C GLU A 617 16.88 6.02 33.22
N THR A 618 16.77 6.09 31.90
CA THR A 618 15.91 7.06 31.22
C THR A 618 14.45 6.89 31.60
N VAL A 619 13.95 5.66 31.65
CA VAL A 619 12.60 5.37 32.15
C VAL A 619 12.47 5.81 33.61
N ARG A 620 13.47 5.49 34.45
CA ARG A 620 13.45 5.87 35.87
C ARG A 620 13.36 7.38 36.09
N ARG A 621 14.08 8.18 35.29
CA ARG A 621 14.21 9.64 35.48
C ARG A 621 13.30 10.50 34.61
N SER A 622 12.73 9.96 33.54
CA SER A 622 11.89 10.77 32.64
C SER A 622 10.60 11.18 33.33
N GLU A 623 10.24 12.46 33.18
CA GLU A 623 9.00 13.05 33.71
C GLU A 623 7.93 13.25 32.63
N CYS A 624 8.30 13.19 31.35
CA CYS A 624 7.43 13.52 30.22
C CYS A 624 7.03 12.32 29.35
N LEU A 625 7.75 11.19 29.46
CA LEU A 625 7.50 10.02 28.62
C LEU A 625 6.26 9.27 29.11
N ASP A 626 5.23 9.21 28.26
CA ASP A 626 3.94 8.54 28.51
C ASP A 626 3.93 7.12 27.91
N ALA A 627 4.64 6.89 26.80
CA ALA A 627 4.63 5.63 26.06
C ALA A 627 6.04 5.20 25.62
N LEU A 628 6.41 3.96 25.93
CA LEU A 628 7.64 3.31 25.49
C LEU A 628 7.32 1.98 24.81
N ARG A 629 7.84 1.78 23.59
CA ARG A 629 7.81 0.49 22.90
C ARG A 629 9.22 -0.05 22.68
N LEU A 630 9.46 -1.27 23.17
CA LEU A 630 10.71 -2.01 23.10
C LEU A 630 10.38 -3.50 22.83
N GLU A 631 9.65 -3.76 21.75
CA GLU A 631 9.37 -5.12 21.30
C GLU A 631 10.60 -5.79 20.68
N GLY A 632 10.61 -7.13 20.68
CA GLY A 632 11.58 -7.94 19.94
C GLY A 632 12.90 -8.19 20.68
N GLY A 633 12.99 -7.86 21.97
CA GLY A 633 14.14 -8.17 22.81
C GLY A 633 14.39 -9.69 22.86
N THR A 634 15.63 -10.11 22.71
CA THR A 634 15.99 -11.55 22.69
C THR A 634 16.60 -12.04 23.99
N ARG A 635 17.06 -11.12 24.83
CA ARG A 635 17.71 -11.41 26.12
C ARG A 635 17.04 -10.62 27.23
N LEU A 636 16.94 -11.21 28.42
CA LEU A 636 16.41 -10.50 29.59
C LEU A 636 17.18 -9.22 29.90
N GLY A 637 18.50 -9.20 29.70
CA GLY A 637 19.33 -8.01 29.94
C GLY A 637 18.95 -6.80 29.07
N GLU A 638 18.23 -6.99 27.97
CA GLU A 638 17.78 -5.89 27.08
C GLU A 638 16.50 -5.21 27.60
N VAL A 639 15.69 -5.92 28.39
CA VAL A 639 14.35 -5.47 28.82
C VAL A 639 14.23 -5.30 30.34
N LEU A 640 15.03 -6.05 31.11
CA LEU A 640 14.96 -6.05 32.57
C LEU A 640 15.34 -4.68 33.18
N PRO A 641 16.37 -3.96 32.71
CA PRO A 641 16.67 -2.63 33.24
C PRO A 641 15.50 -1.65 33.10
N VAL A 642 14.72 -1.75 32.01
CA VAL A 642 13.52 -0.93 31.80
C VAL A 642 12.45 -1.25 32.84
N LEU A 643 12.18 -2.53 33.09
CA LEU A 643 11.21 -2.97 34.10
C LEU A 643 11.60 -2.54 35.53
N LEU A 644 12.89 -2.61 35.87
CA LEU A 644 13.38 -2.15 37.17
C LEU A 644 13.31 -0.62 37.31
N GLY A 645 13.60 0.11 36.23
CA GLY A 645 13.47 1.57 36.20
C GLY A 645 12.04 2.07 36.43
N LEU A 646 11.02 1.28 36.10
CA LEU A 646 9.62 1.62 36.36
C LEU A 646 9.30 1.81 37.83
N ALA A 647 10.05 1.18 38.74
CA ALA A 647 9.76 1.23 40.17
C ALA A 647 9.68 2.67 40.70
N ASP A 648 10.50 3.58 40.15
CA ASP A 648 10.53 5.00 40.55
C ASP A 648 9.94 5.93 39.48
N ASN A 649 9.50 5.41 38.33
CA ASN A 649 8.89 6.23 37.29
C ASN A 649 7.45 6.63 37.67
N THR A 650 7.07 7.86 37.36
CA THR A 650 5.74 8.42 37.66
C THR A 650 4.97 8.93 36.43
N SER A 651 5.58 8.91 35.24
CA SER A 651 4.99 9.45 34.00
C SER A 651 4.46 8.38 33.05
N LEU A 652 5.15 7.24 32.94
CA LEU A 652 4.93 6.25 31.90
C LEU A 652 3.61 5.52 32.12
N GLN A 653 2.78 5.50 31.08
CA GLN A 653 1.44 4.90 31.08
C GLN A 653 1.37 3.65 30.20
N LEU A 654 2.14 3.60 29.11
CA LEU A 654 2.19 2.47 28.18
C LEU A 654 3.61 1.94 28.08
N LEU A 655 3.78 0.64 28.33
CA LEU A 655 5.01 -0.07 28.08
C LEU A 655 4.74 -1.33 27.28
N ASP A 656 5.39 -1.45 26.12
CA ASP A 656 5.34 -2.65 25.28
C ASP A 656 6.70 -3.34 25.23
N LEU A 657 6.76 -4.57 25.74
CA LEU A 657 7.95 -5.44 25.75
C LEU A 657 7.68 -6.78 25.05
N GLY A 658 6.72 -6.83 24.12
CA GLY A 658 6.37 -8.07 23.41
C GLY A 658 7.59 -8.78 22.82
N SER A 659 7.79 -10.06 23.14
CA SER A 659 8.85 -10.90 22.59
C SER A 659 8.50 -12.39 22.71
N GLN A 660 8.75 -13.16 21.64
CA GLN A 660 8.44 -14.58 21.58
C GLN A 660 9.51 -15.50 22.21
N ARG A 661 10.69 -14.95 22.58
CA ARG A 661 11.87 -15.77 22.98
C ARG A 661 12.33 -15.51 24.41
N LEU A 662 11.62 -14.66 25.17
CA LEU A 662 12.02 -14.33 26.53
C LEU A 662 11.45 -15.34 27.53
N VAL A 663 12.35 -15.90 28.33
CA VAL A 663 12.02 -16.76 29.47
C VAL A 663 12.47 -16.02 30.73
N LEU A 664 11.53 -15.80 31.65
CA LEU A 664 11.78 -15.16 32.94
C LEU A 664 11.84 -16.23 34.03
N GLU A 665 13.00 -16.38 34.65
CA GLU A 665 13.22 -17.29 35.79
C GLU A 665 12.64 -16.70 37.09
N ASP A 666 12.57 -17.51 38.14
CA ASP A 666 11.84 -17.19 39.36
C ASP A 666 12.39 -15.95 40.10
N GLY A 667 13.72 -15.84 40.25
CA GLY A 667 14.37 -14.69 40.89
C GLY A 667 14.07 -13.35 40.18
N PRO A 668 14.33 -13.22 38.86
CA PRO A 668 13.94 -12.05 38.08
C PRO A 668 12.42 -11.77 38.10
N THR A 669 11.58 -12.81 38.20
CA THR A 669 10.12 -12.64 38.31
C THR A 669 9.74 -11.87 39.58
N GLN A 670 10.34 -12.19 40.72
CA GLN A 670 10.10 -11.48 41.98
C GLN A 670 10.49 -9.99 41.87
N LEU A 671 11.66 -9.69 41.27
CA LEU A 671 12.14 -8.32 41.08
C LEU A 671 11.23 -7.50 40.17
N VAL A 672 10.76 -8.09 39.06
CA VAL A 672 9.81 -7.44 38.14
C VAL A 672 8.48 -7.19 38.85
N CYS A 673 7.94 -8.18 39.58
CA CYS A 673 6.70 -8.01 40.32
C CYS A 673 6.79 -6.93 41.41
N GLN A 674 7.91 -6.86 42.13
CA GLN A 674 8.14 -5.82 43.13
C GLN A 674 8.22 -4.42 42.49
N SER A 675 8.88 -4.30 41.33
CA SER A 675 8.99 -3.04 40.60
C SER A 675 7.63 -2.56 40.09
N LEU A 676 6.83 -3.47 39.53
CA LEU A 676 5.46 -3.19 39.08
C LEU A 676 4.52 -2.85 40.24
N ALA A 677 4.69 -3.48 41.41
CA ALA A 677 3.88 -3.18 42.59
C ALA A 677 4.12 -1.74 43.09
N LYS A 678 5.37 -1.26 43.01
CA LYS A 678 5.76 0.11 43.37
C LYS A 678 5.28 1.17 42.38
N ASN A 679 5.22 0.84 41.09
CA ASN A 679 4.78 1.78 40.08
C ASN A 679 3.27 2.14 40.24
N THR A 680 2.96 3.42 40.04
CA THR A 680 1.59 3.96 40.16
C THR A 680 1.04 4.57 38.87
N SER A 681 1.88 4.79 37.86
CA SER A 681 1.52 5.50 36.63
C SER A 681 1.12 4.59 35.48
N LEU A 682 1.67 3.37 35.44
CA LEU A 682 1.52 2.44 34.32
C LEU A 682 0.08 1.92 34.21
N ARG A 683 -0.49 2.04 33.01
CA ARG A 683 -1.87 1.63 32.68
C ARG A 683 -1.92 0.42 31.77
N LEU A 684 -0.94 0.30 30.87
CA LEU A 684 -0.84 -0.79 29.91
C LEU A 684 0.59 -1.33 29.91
N LEU A 685 0.69 -2.63 30.18
CA LEU A 685 1.91 -3.41 30.04
C LEU A 685 1.65 -4.58 29.09
N SER A 686 2.38 -4.64 27.98
CA SER A 686 2.37 -5.78 27.07
C SER A 686 3.63 -6.62 27.28
N LEU A 687 3.44 -7.88 27.70
CA LEU A 687 4.48 -8.92 27.79
C LEU A 687 4.16 -10.07 26.82
N GLU A 688 3.60 -9.74 25.66
CA GLU A 688 3.16 -10.75 24.69
C GLU A 688 4.30 -11.68 24.29
N GLY A 689 4.08 -12.99 24.36
CA GLY A 689 5.06 -14.00 23.97
C GLY A 689 6.06 -14.42 25.07
N TRP A 690 6.03 -13.82 26.25
CA TRP A 690 6.90 -14.18 27.38
C TRP A 690 6.52 -15.53 27.99
N THR A 691 7.53 -16.24 28.49
CA THR A 691 7.39 -17.47 29.27
C THR A 691 7.94 -17.25 30.68
N PHE A 692 7.21 -17.67 31.72
CA PHE A 692 7.62 -17.57 33.11
C PHE A 692 7.91 -18.97 33.66
N ARG A 693 9.08 -19.14 34.26
CA ARG A 693 9.48 -20.33 35.02
C ARG A 693 9.40 -19.98 36.50
N ILE A 694 8.36 -20.47 37.15
CA ILE A 694 8.07 -20.15 38.54
C ILE A 694 8.26 -21.41 39.38
N GLU A 695 9.23 -21.38 40.28
CA GLU A 695 9.55 -22.51 41.18
C GLU A 695 8.90 -22.30 42.56
N GLU A 696 8.88 -21.06 43.07
CA GLU A 696 8.32 -20.74 44.38
C GLU A 696 6.84 -20.31 44.34
N ARG A 697 6.06 -20.76 45.33
CA ARG A 697 4.64 -20.36 45.49
C ARG A 697 4.46 -18.86 45.74
N GLN A 698 5.44 -18.20 46.36
CA GLN A 698 5.39 -16.77 46.64
C GLN A 698 5.48 -15.94 45.34
N SER A 699 6.40 -16.30 44.44
CA SER A 699 6.53 -15.70 43.12
C SER A 699 5.26 -15.89 42.29
N TYR A 700 4.63 -17.07 42.36
CA TYR A 700 3.35 -17.32 41.70
C TYR A 700 2.24 -16.40 42.22
N GLY A 701 2.14 -16.21 43.53
CA GLY A 701 1.17 -15.30 44.14
C GLY A 701 1.32 -13.85 43.66
N GLN A 702 2.56 -13.35 43.57
CA GLN A 702 2.84 -11.99 43.09
C GLN A 702 2.66 -11.84 41.57
N ALA A 703 3.04 -12.85 40.79
CA ALA A 703 2.91 -12.81 39.35
C ALA A 703 1.43 -12.93 38.92
N SER A 704 0.64 -13.76 39.61
CA SER A 704 -0.80 -13.93 39.36
C SER A 704 -1.64 -12.73 39.80
N SER A 705 -1.22 -11.96 40.81
CA SER A 705 -1.90 -10.71 41.18
C SER A 705 -1.66 -9.60 40.16
N ASN A 706 -0.52 -9.63 39.47
CA ASN A 706 -0.09 -8.57 38.55
C ASN A 706 -0.33 -8.89 37.07
N CYS A 707 -0.39 -10.18 36.69
CA CYS A 707 -0.50 -10.65 35.31
C CYS A 707 -1.49 -11.82 35.21
N LYS A 708 -2.24 -11.92 34.10
CA LYS A 708 -3.02 -13.13 33.77
C LYS A 708 -2.10 -14.19 33.15
N LEU A 709 -1.91 -15.31 33.84
CA LEU A 709 -1.00 -16.41 33.45
C LEU A 709 -1.79 -17.68 33.10
N GLU A 710 -1.43 -18.34 31.99
CA GLU A 710 -1.95 -19.68 31.61
C GLU A 710 -0.87 -20.75 31.84
N VAL A 711 -1.26 -21.90 32.41
CA VAL A 711 -0.34 -23.01 32.70
C VAL A 711 -0.07 -23.82 31.43
N VAL A 712 1.21 -24.08 31.13
CA VAL A 712 1.64 -25.00 30.08
C VAL A 712 2.45 -26.11 30.74
N GLU A 713 1.87 -27.31 30.86
CA GLU A 713 2.56 -28.44 31.52
C GLU A 713 3.68 -29.02 30.65
N GLN A 714 4.90 -29.06 31.20
CA GLN A 714 5.93 -30.05 30.86
C GLN A 714 6.52 -30.61 32.16
N GLN A 715 6.75 -31.92 32.18
CA GLN A 715 7.05 -32.70 33.39
C GLN A 715 8.22 -32.12 34.21
N ASN A 716 8.00 -32.00 35.53
CA ASN A 716 8.90 -31.55 36.61
C ASN A 716 9.19 -30.04 36.78
N THR A 717 8.60 -29.12 36.00
CA THR A 717 8.65 -27.67 36.29
C THR A 717 7.43 -26.96 35.71
N ALA A 718 6.77 -26.07 36.47
CA ALA A 718 5.58 -25.37 35.97
C ALA A 718 5.98 -24.20 35.07
N TYR A 719 5.58 -24.25 33.79
CA TYR A 719 5.77 -23.17 32.83
C TYR A 719 4.47 -22.39 32.67
N TYR A 720 4.56 -21.06 32.66
CA TYR A 720 3.41 -20.21 32.44
C TYR A 720 3.63 -19.32 31.22
N LYS A 721 2.59 -19.18 30.39
CA LYS A 721 2.61 -18.28 29.23
C LYS A 721 1.63 -17.13 29.44
N CYS A 722 2.04 -15.92 29.06
CA CYS A 722 1.14 -14.77 29.05
C CYS A 722 0.23 -14.84 27.81
N ARG A 723 -1.10 -14.79 27.99
CA ARG A 723 -2.08 -14.85 26.88
C ARG A 723 -2.78 -13.50 26.70
N ASN A 724 -2.73 -12.96 25.48
CA ASN A 724 -3.61 -11.90 24.99
C ASN A 724 -4.80 -12.54 24.26
N THR A 725 -5.98 -12.59 24.88
CA THR A 725 -7.25 -12.77 24.15
C THR A 725 -8.37 -12.04 24.88
N TRP A 726 -8.88 -10.93 24.32
CA TRP A 726 -10.31 -10.57 24.16
C TRP A 726 -10.43 -9.48 23.07
N PRO A 727 -11.46 -9.50 22.20
CA PRO A 727 -11.72 -8.44 21.22
C PRO A 727 -12.48 -7.27 21.84
N ASP A 728 -12.17 -6.06 21.36
CA ASP A 728 -12.95 -4.82 21.46
C ASP A 728 -13.43 -4.39 22.85
N GLU A 729 -12.49 -4.05 23.72
CA GLU A 729 -12.53 -2.92 24.67
C GLU A 729 -11.13 -2.84 25.30
N ILE A 730 -10.67 -1.64 25.67
CA ILE A 730 -9.31 -1.37 26.20
C ILE A 730 -8.92 -2.39 27.29
N VAL A 731 -8.16 -3.42 26.93
CA VAL A 731 -7.78 -4.50 27.83
C VAL A 731 -6.59 -4.03 28.66
N LYS A 732 -6.91 -3.48 29.82
CA LYS A 732 -5.99 -3.35 30.97
C LYS A 732 -5.40 -4.74 31.25
N CYS A 733 -4.07 -4.85 31.29
CA CYS A 733 -3.47 -5.72 32.29
C CYS A 733 -3.74 -5.02 33.63
N ALA A 734 -4.95 -5.18 34.16
CA ALA A 734 -5.30 -4.62 35.46
C ALA A 734 -4.42 -5.36 36.47
N LEU A 735 -3.39 -4.68 36.96
CA LEU A 735 -2.86 -4.95 38.29
C LEU A 735 -4.09 -5.04 39.21
N ASN A 736 -4.40 -6.22 39.74
CA ASN A 736 -5.44 -6.34 40.77
C ASN A 736 -4.90 -5.65 42.03
N LYS A 737 -5.06 -4.33 42.13
CA LYS A 737 -4.95 -3.61 43.39
C LYS A 737 -6.36 -3.51 43.98
N ALA A 738 -6.52 -4.06 45.17
CA ALA A 738 -7.63 -3.76 46.05
C ALA A 738 -7.67 -2.27 46.38
#